data_AF-A0A1M5V6A4-F1
#
_entry.id   AF-A0A1M5V6A4-F1
#
_cell.length_a   1.000
_cell.length_b   1.000
_cell.length_c   1.000
_cell.angle_alpha   90.00
_cell.angle_beta   90.00
_cell.angle_gamma   90.00
#
_symmetry.space_group_name_H-M   'P 1'
#
loop_
_entity.id
_entity.type
_entity.pdbx_description
1 polymer ?
#
loop_
_entity_poly.entity_id
_entity_poly.type
_entity_poly.pdbx_seq_one_letter_code
_entity_poly.pdbx_strand_id
1 'polypeptide(L)'
;MDLTDITRSMVRSKEPVALRRLDTPWTEKVLESVCPKSEYPRPQFERDSYVSLNGIWGFCVTKSAALPRKKDISGRIRVPFSPESALSIVDETSQNKETFLPHVLKPDEYLWYYRKVEVDNRPSKNARLLLHFGAVDQICDVYINSHAAAHHEGGYLPFTIDVTSFLKNESENDSSDNEAKEFFDIKVCVKDVTDTSWLSRGKQTLRRGGMFYSAQSGIWQSVWMEWVPETMIYKVVVEPQSDLKTALIKLTVSKPCDVIIRRLPDTNEDKAPDNKLFGKIIERDTFKPCDPLESQTDHEILSSDTIPIDVRYAYSSEIKVQIEDVKIWSPEDPHLYHFEVVANGANGESDRVTSYFGMRTYTMEKDEKGILRFCLNHKPYFIKGVLDQGYWPDGLMTAPSDAALIYDIKTMKKLGYNTLRKHIKIEEARYYYHCDRLGMLVIQDMVSGGTTYDKPLVTYLPNIFPNLMQTFDDSAKSYKFLARSDEAGRKAFVTEMRNTVMYLKNSVSIAIWTIFNEGWGQFDAATLPGVLKFVDSTRPIDAASGWFDQGSGDFNSIHNYFRKPKVPYDKYERACFISECGGLTYYDPDHSASRKTYGYATYKSRKKLNEEYGEFIHLELLPLETKGLCGFVYTQVSDVEDEVNGLLTYDRREVKIKTRIY
;
A
#
# COMPACT_ATOMS: atom_id res chain seq x y z
N MET A 1 1.98 16.25 -32.75
CA MET A 1 2.58 17.06 -31.67
C MET A 1 1.79 18.33 -31.62
N ASP A 2 0.87 18.46 -30.66
CA ASP A 2 0.16 19.71 -30.43
C ASP A 2 0.81 20.41 -29.22
N LEU A 3 1.65 21.41 -29.48
CA LEU A 3 2.29 22.22 -28.44
C LEU A 3 1.25 22.93 -27.54
N THR A 4 0.01 23.09 -28.01
CA THR A 4 -1.06 23.71 -27.23
C THR A 4 -1.56 22.83 -26.08
N ASP A 5 -1.53 21.50 -26.22
CA ASP A 5 -1.98 20.61 -25.14
C ASP A 5 -0.91 20.45 -24.04
N ILE A 6 0.38 20.42 -24.41
CA ILE A 6 1.49 20.46 -23.45
C ILE A 6 1.45 21.76 -22.62
N THR A 7 1.17 22.90 -23.25
CA THR A 7 1.08 24.18 -22.53
C THR A 7 -0.20 24.33 -21.70
N ARG A 8 -1.26 23.56 -21.98
CA ARG A 8 -2.48 23.48 -21.16
C ARG A 8 -2.30 22.56 -19.95
N SER A 9 -1.53 21.48 -20.07
CA SER A 9 -1.23 20.57 -18.96
C SER A 9 -0.22 21.15 -17.96
N MET A 10 0.50 22.22 -18.33
CA MET A 10 1.32 22.97 -17.37
C MET A 10 0.44 23.60 -16.30
N VAL A 11 0.70 23.27 -15.04
CA VAL A 11 -0.05 23.80 -13.89
C VAL A 11 0.13 25.32 -13.83
N ARG A 12 -0.91 26.06 -14.21
CA ARG A 12 -0.98 27.51 -13.99
C ARG A 12 -1.36 27.73 -12.53
N SER A 13 -0.47 28.35 -11.76
CA SER A 13 -0.70 28.70 -10.36
C SER A 13 -1.97 29.54 -10.23
N LYS A 14 -3.05 28.89 -9.82
CA LYS A 14 -4.27 29.54 -9.35
C LYS A 14 -4.62 28.90 -8.02
N GLU A 15 -5.10 29.70 -7.09
CA GLU A 15 -5.54 29.29 -5.76
C GLU A 15 -6.39 28.00 -5.80
N PRO A 16 -6.23 27.09 -4.82
CA PRO A 16 -7.01 25.85 -4.77
C PRO A 16 -8.51 26.18 -4.81
N VAL A 17 -9.26 25.48 -5.65
CA VAL A 17 -10.72 25.67 -5.78
C VAL A 17 -11.41 24.72 -4.84
N ALA A 18 -12.34 25.19 -4.01
CA ALA A 18 -13.11 24.36 -3.10
C ALA A 18 -13.70 23.13 -3.81
N LEU A 19 -13.53 21.94 -3.22
CA LEU A 19 -14.11 20.71 -3.75
C LEU A 19 -15.57 20.64 -3.33
N ARG A 20 -16.42 20.23 -4.28
CA ARG A 20 -17.75 19.72 -3.96
C ARG A 20 -17.58 18.37 -3.26
N ARG A 21 -18.23 18.20 -2.11
CA ARG A 21 -18.33 16.91 -1.43
C ARG A 21 -19.08 15.92 -2.33
N LEU A 22 -18.51 14.74 -2.47
CA LEU A 22 -19.11 13.62 -3.18
C LEU A 22 -19.08 12.41 -2.26
N ASP A 23 -20.17 11.64 -2.28
CA ASP A 23 -20.29 10.41 -1.50
C ASP A 23 -20.28 9.22 -2.47
N THR A 24 -19.54 8.19 -2.09
CA THR A 24 -19.52 6.90 -2.80
C THR A 24 -20.80 6.10 -2.51
N PRO A 25 -21.08 5.03 -3.27
CA PRO A 25 -22.17 4.11 -2.94
C PRO A 25 -22.04 3.42 -1.57
N TRP A 26 -20.89 3.51 -0.90
CA TRP A 26 -20.62 2.84 0.37
C TRP A 26 -20.66 3.78 1.58
N THR A 27 -20.73 5.10 1.36
CA THR A 27 -20.61 6.12 2.42
C THR A 27 -21.60 5.89 3.55
N GLU A 28 -22.90 5.77 3.24
CA GLU A 28 -23.97 5.63 4.24
C GLU A 28 -23.74 4.42 5.16
N LYS A 29 -23.46 3.24 4.57
CA LYS A 29 -23.17 2.02 5.32
C LYS A 29 -21.97 2.16 6.27
N VAL A 30 -20.94 2.91 5.86
CA VAL A 30 -19.76 3.15 6.70
C VAL A 30 -20.09 4.08 7.86
N LEU A 31 -20.89 5.13 7.61
CA LEU A 31 -21.33 6.08 8.64
C LEU A 31 -22.22 5.42 9.70
N GLU A 32 -23.06 4.47 9.30
CA GLU A 32 -23.94 3.70 10.20
C GLU A 32 -23.21 2.61 11.00
N SER A 33 -22.05 2.14 10.53
CA SER A 33 -21.30 1.08 11.21
C SER A 33 -20.73 1.55 12.55
N VAL A 34 -20.79 0.73 13.59
CA VAL A 34 -20.07 1.03 14.86
C VAL A 34 -18.57 0.71 14.72
N CYS A 35 -18.23 -0.29 13.91
CA CYS A 35 -16.87 -0.76 13.66
C CYS A 35 -16.65 -0.85 12.15
N PRO A 36 -16.31 0.26 11.47
CA PRO A 36 -15.98 0.22 10.05
C PRO A 36 -14.72 -0.63 9.82
N LYS A 37 -14.63 -1.28 8.65
CA LYS A 37 -13.49 -2.11 8.26
C LYS A 37 -13.16 -3.16 9.34
N SER A 38 -14.17 -3.91 9.77
CA SER A 38 -14.09 -4.92 10.82
C SER A 38 -13.43 -6.22 10.38
N GLU A 39 -13.15 -6.38 9.09
CA GLU A 39 -12.44 -7.53 8.54
C GLU A 39 -10.99 -7.58 9.05
N TYR A 40 -10.44 -8.80 9.19
CA TYR A 40 -9.07 -8.99 9.63
C TYR A 40 -8.08 -8.25 8.68
N PRO A 41 -7.24 -7.31 9.15
CA PRO A 41 -6.45 -6.45 8.25
C PRO A 41 -5.34 -7.16 7.47
N ARG A 42 -4.84 -8.32 7.93
CA ARG A 42 -3.77 -9.09 7.28
C ARG A 42 -4.25 -10.48 6.81
N PRO A 43 -4.89 -10.61 5.63
CA PRO A 43 -5.43 -11.89 5.15
C PRO A 43 -4.41 -13.02 4.93
N GLN A 44 -3.12 -12.69 4.88
CA GLN A 44 -2.02 -13.65 4.79
C GLN A 44 -1.42 -14.04 6.14
N PHE A 45 -1.98 -13.54 7.24
CA PHE A 45 -1.47 -13.77 8.58
C PHE A 45 -2.61 -13.61 9.61
N GLU A 46 -3.62 -14.46 9.49
CA GLU A 46 -4.85 -14.39 10.30
C GLU A 46 -4.75 -15.19 11.61
N ARG A 47 -5.28 -14.62 12.69
CA ARG A 47 -5.42 -15.24 14.01
C ARG A 47 -6.87 -15.13 14.49
N ASP A 48 -7.32 -16.16 15.21
CA ASP A 48 -8.68 -16.16 15.79
C ASP A 48 -8.85 -15.17 16.95
N SER A 49 -7.75 -14.76 17.58
CA SER A 49 -7.73 -13.82 18.72
C SER A 49 -7.89 -12.34 18.32
N TYR A 50 -8.22 -12.06 17.06
CA TYR A 50 -8.35 -10.70 16.53
C TYR A 50 -9.49 -9.94 17.18
N VAL A 51 -9.20 -8.71 17.61
CA VAL A 51 -10.21 -7.74 18.05
C VAL A 51 -9.94 -6.39 17.40
N SER A 52 -10.90 -5.90 16.63
CA SER A 52 -10.83 -4.57 16.02
C SER A 52 -10.95 -3.47 17.06
N LEU A 53 -10.11 -2.44 16.91
CA LEU A 53 -10.18 -1.17 17.64
C LEU A 53 -10.58 -0.03 16.72
N ASN A 54 -11.22 -0.31 15.58
CA ASN A 54 -11.85 0.73 14.76
C ASN A 54 -13.12 1.27 15.45
N GLY A 55 -13.67 2.35 14.92
CA GLY A 55 -14.84 3.05 15.47
C GLY A 55 -14.49 4.40 16.08
N ILE A 56 -15.33 4.89 16.99
CA ILE A 56 -15.17 6.24 17.56
C ILE A 56 -14.11 6.28 18.66
N TRP A 57 -13.16 7.21 18.52
CA TRP A 57 -12.12 7.54 19.49
C TRP A 57 -12.31 8.98 19.96
N GLY A 58 -11.73 9.31 21.12
CA GLY A 58 -11.55 10.70 21.54
C GLY A 58 -10.48 11.40 20.71
N PHE A 59 -10.66 12.69 20.47
CA PHE A 59 -9.83 13.48 19.57
C PHE A 59 -9.60 14.90 20.10
N CYS A 60 -8.39 15.45 19.89
CA CYS A 60 -8.13 16.90 19.94
C CYS A 60 -6.87 17.28 19.15
N VAL A 61 -6.77 18.55 18.74
CA VAL A 61 -5.58 19.12 18.12
C VAL A 61 -4.93 20.14 19.05
N THR A 62 -3.61 20.09 19.19
CA THR A 62 -2.84 20.99 20.06
C THR A 62 -1.68 21.64 19.30
N LYS A 63 -1.10 22.71 19.87
CA LYS A 63 0.15 23.35 19.37
C LYS A 63 1.41 22.83 20.05
N SER A 64 1.28 21.80 20.90
CA SER A 64 2.38 21.22 21.66
C SER A 64 2.22 19.71 21.75
N ALA A 65 3.34 18.99 21.63
CA ALA A 65 3.43 17.55 21.85
C ALA A 65 3.28 17.13 23.32
N ALA A 66 3.00 18.07 24.24
CA ALA A 66 2.77 17.72 25.63
C ALA A 66 1.49 16.87 25.78
N LEU A 67 1.60 15.77 26.53
CA LEU A 67 0.52 14.82 26.76
C LEU A 67 -0.73 15.53 27.32
N PRO A 68 -1.87 15.55 26.59
CA PRO A 68 -3.07 16.23 27.03
C PRO A 68 -3.73 15.48 28.20
N ARG A 69 -4.40 16.22 29.08
CA ARG A 69 -5.23 15.62 30.12
C ARG A 69 -6.50 15.08 29.47
N LYS A 70 -7.07 14.01 30.03
CA LYS A 70 -8.29 13.37 29.46
C LYS A 70 -9.43 14.35 29.22
N LYS A 71 -9.62 15.34 30.11
CA LYS A 71 -10.64 16.39 29.96
C LYS A 71 -10.42 17.35 28.79
N ASP A 72 -9.19 17.47 28.29
CA ASP A 72 -8.84 18.32 27.16
C ASP A 72 -9.15 17.60 25.81
N ILE A 73 -9.37 16.28 25.85
CA ILE A 73 -9.75 15.44 24.70
C ILE A 73 -11.29 15.36 24.64
N SER A 74 -11.91 16.39 24.08
CA SER A 74 -13.38 16.53 24.05
C SER A 74 -14.03 16.19 22.70
N GLY A 75 -13.24 16.11 21.62
CA GLY A 75 -13.73 15.78 20.30
C GLY A 75 -13.89 14.27 20.07
N ARG A 76 -14.56 13.93 18.98
CA ARG A 76 -14.72 12.54 18.51
C ARG A 76 -14.22 12.40 17.09
N ILE A 77 -13.62 11.26 16.78
CA ILE A 77 -13.18 10.89 15.43
C ILE A 77 -13.40 9.41 15.18
N ARG A 78 -13.77 9.03 13.96
CA ARG A 78 -13.93 7.65 13.53
C ARG A 78 -12.64 7.11 12.92
N VAL A 79 -11.99 6.22 13.64
CA VAL A 79 -10.83 5.45 13.17
C VAL A 79 -11.32 4.29 12.27
N PRO A 80 -10.67 4.03 11.12
CA PRO A 80 -9.37 4.54 10.70
C PRO A 80 -9.47 5.60 9.60
N PHE A 81 -10.38 6.56 9.71
CA PHE A 81 -10.49 7.63 8.73
C PHE A 81 -9.80 8.89 9.26
N SER A 82 -8.99 9.52 8.43
CA SER A 82 -8.22 10.71 8.80
C SER A 82 -9.12 11.91 9.12
N PRO A 83 -8.67 12.87 9.93
CA PRO A 83 -9.48 14.05 10.26
C PRO A 83 -9.85 14.90 9.03
N GLU A 84 -9.13 14.76 7.92
CA GLU A 84 -9.40 15.42 6.64
C GLU A 84 -10.53 14.78 5.84
N SER A 85 -10.86 13.52 6.15
CA SER A 85 -11.86 12.76 5.40
C SER A 85 -13.27 12.99 5.93
N ALA A 86 -14.28 12.92 5.04
CA ALA A 86 -15.68 13.05 5.43
C ALA A 86 -16.18 11.87 6.27
N LEU A 87 -15.59 10.68 6.09
CA LEU A 87 -15.94 9.47 6.83
C LEU A 87 -15.43 9.47 8.28
N SER A 88 -14.51 10.37 8.64
CA SER A 88 -14.02 10.49 10.03
C SER A 88 -15.06 11.07 10.99
N ILE A 89 -16.04 11.84 10.48
CA ILE A 89 -17.05 12.52 11.30
C ILE A 89 -16.40 13.25 12.49
N VAL A 90 -15.36 14.06 12.23
CA VAL A 90 -14.76 14.89 13.28
C VAL A 90 -15.85 15.80 13.86
N ASP A 91 -16.13 15.60 15.15
CA ASP A 91 -17.05 16.41 15.93
C ASP A 91 -16.25 17.13 17.01
N GLU A 92 -16.02 18.41 16.80
CA GLU A 92 -15.47 19.31 17.81
C GLU A 92 -16.61 19.93 18.61
N THR A 93 -17.20 19.17 19.55
CA THR A 93 -18.04 19.77 20.60
C THR A 93 -17.17 20.54 21.60
N SER A 94 -16.48 21.57 21.13
CA SER A 94 -15.91 22.61 21.97
C SER A 94 -16.45 23.96 21.49
N GLN A 95 -17.36 24.54 22.28
CA GLN A 95 -17.87 25.91 22.16
C GLN A 95 -18.87 26.24 21.02
N ASN A 96 -20.04 25.60 21.01
CA ASN A 96 -21.27 26.13 20.37
C ASN A 96 -21.17 26.50 18.87
N LYS A 97 -20.29 25.86 18.10
CA LYS A 97 -20.36 25.86 16.64
C LYS A 97 -20.28 24.42 16.15
N GLU A 98 -21.40 23.89 15.67
CA GLU A 98 -21.43 22.68 14.86
C GLU A 98 -20.60 22.95 13.60
N THR A 99 -19.32 22.60 13.64
CA THR A 99 -18.44 22.64 12.45
C THR A 99 -18.03 21.22 12.15
N PHE A 100 -18.90 20.50 11.43
CA PHE A 100 -18.65 19.16 10.87
C PHE A 100 -17.62 19.18 9.72
N LEU A 101 -16.64 20.09 9.74
CA LEU A 101 -15.71 20.26 8.63
C LEU A 101 -14.40 19.54 8.90
N PRO A 102 -13.86 18.79 7.92
CA PRO A 102 -12.60 18.09 8.06
C PRO A 102 -11.45 19.05 8.45
N HIS A 103 -10.62 18.65 9.42
CA HIS A 103 -9.47 19.43 9.88
C HIS A 103 -8.21 19.00 9.12
N VAL A 104 -7.67 19.89 8.27
CA VAL A 104 -6.38 19.67 7.62
C VAL A 104 -5.26 20.00 8.59
N LEU A 105 -4.66 18.97 9.19
CA LEU A 105 -3.58 19.10 10.16
C LEU A 105 -2.42 19.91 9.58
N LYS A 106 -1.90 20.87 10.36
CA LYS A 106 -0.73 21.67 9.95
C LYS A 106 0.57 21.11 10.51
N PRO A 107 1.73 21.34 9.86
CA PRO A 107 3.04 20.87 10.36
C PRO A 107 3.43 21.36 11.76
N ASP A 108 2.83 22.45 12.25
CA ASP A 108 3.02 22.99 13.59
C ASP A 108 1.96 22.53 14.60
N GLU A 109 1.09 21.60 14.22
CA GLU A 109 0.04 21.02 15.05
C GLU A 109 0.35 19.57 15.43
N TYR A 110 -0.27 19.14 16.53
CA TYR A 110 -0.22 17.77 17.02
C TYR A 110 -1.63 17.25 17.18
N LEU A 111 -1.88 16.12 16.54
CA LEU A 111 -3.14 15.43 16.55
C LEU A 111 -3.13 14.35 17.63
N TRP A 112 -4.08 14.38 18.56
CA TRP A 112 -4.19 13.42 19.64
C TRP A 112 -5.43 12.55 19.50
N TYR A 113 -5.22 11.24 19.57
CA TYR A 113 -6.27 10.22 19.70
C TYR A 113 -6.30 9.68 21.13
N TYR A 114 -7.47 9.25 21.60
CA TYR A 114 -7.65 8.56 22.88
C TYR A 114 -8.69 7.45 22.81
N ARG A 115 -8.38 6.31 23.42
CA ARG A 115 -9.35 5.22 23.63
C ARG A 115 -9.05 4.47 24.91
N LYS A 116 -10.08 4.20 25.72
CA LYS A 116 -10.03 3.17 26.77
C LYS A 116 -10.33 1.83 26.11
N VAL A 117 -9.50 0.83 26.35
CA VAL A 117 -9.69 -0.54 25.85
C VAL A 117 -9.94 -1.45 27.04
N GLU A 118 -11.08 -2.14 27.00
CA GLU A 118 -11.37 -3.26 27.88
C GLU A 118 -10.87 -4.54 27.21
N VAL A 119 -10.19 -5.37 27.98
CA VAL A 119 -9.54 -6.60 27.52
C VAL A 119 -10.18 -7.76 28.26
N ASP A 120 -10.87 -8.60 27.51
CA ASP A 120 -11.50 -9.81 28.04
C ASP A 120 -10.68 -11.05 27.63
N ASN A 121 -10.90 -12.16 28.35
CA ASN A 121 -10.52 -13.50 27.95
C ASN A 121 -9.01 -13.72 27.70
N ARG A 122 -8.15 -13.30 28.64
CA ARG A 122 -6.72 -13.63 28.58
C ARG A 122 -6.52 -15.16 28.48
N PRO A 123 -5.98 -15.70 27.36
CA PRO A 123 -6.00 -17.15 27.12
C PRO A 123 -5.13 -17.95 28.10
N SER A 124 -4.03 -17.35 28.57
CA SER A 124 -3.14 -17.96 29.56
C SER A 124 -2.36 -16.88 30.31
N LYS A 125 -1.78 -17.26 31.46
CA LYS A 125 -0.93 -16.36 32.26
C LYS A 125 0.27 -15.80 31.49
N ASN A 126 0.80 -16.56 30.53
CA ASN A 126 1.97 -16.18 29.73
C ASN A 126 1.61 -15.58 28.37
N ALA A 127 0.31 -15.49 28.04
CA ALA A 127 -0.14 -14.84 26.82
C ALA A 127 0.26 -13.36 26.82
N ARG A 128 0.66 -12.88 25.65
CA ARG A 128 1.01 -11.48 25.37
C ARG A 128 -0.10 -10.83 24.55
N LEU A 129 -0.47 -9.60 24.88
CA LEU A 129 -1.40 -8.79 24.12
C LEU A 129 -0.63 -7.86 23.20
N LEU A 130 -0.82 -8.02 21.89
CA LEU A 130 -0.20 -7.18 20.87
C LEU A 130 -1.21 -6.14 20.39
N LEU A 131 -0.78 -4.89 20.28
CA LEU A 131 -1.51 -3.78 19.69
C LEU A 131 -0.88 -3.43 18.34
N HIS A 132 -1.70 -3.41 17.29
CA HIS A 132 -1.26 -3.18 15.92
C HIS A 132 -1.87 -1.91 15.34
N PHE A 133 -1.05 -1.16 14.60
CA PHE A 133 -1.49 -0.05 13.77
C PHE A 133 -1.17 -0.39 12.31
N GLY A 134 -2.17 -0.33 11.43
CA GLY A 134 -1.97 -0.61 10.00
C GLY A 134 -1.10 0.45 9.31
N ALA A 135 -1.35 1.73 9.63
CA ALA A 135 -0.59 2.89 9.16
C ALA A 135 -1.05 4.14 9.90
N VAL A 136 -0.11 5.06 10.20
CA VAL A 136 -0.37 6.36 10.81
C VAL A 136 0.45 7.42 10.09
N ASP A 137 -0.21 8.40 9.46
CA ASP A 137 0.47 9.45 8.68
C ASP A 137 0.82 10.66 9.59
N GLN A 138 2.08 10.99 9.88
CA GLN A 138 3.29 10.28 9.42
C GLN A 138 4.37 10.08 10.50
N ILE A 139 4.35 10.85 11.59
CA ILE A 139 5.20 10.61 12.78
C ILE A 139 4.27 10.46 13.96
N CYS A 140 4.38 9.38 14.73
CA CYS A 140 3.53 9.18 15.89
C CYS A 140 4.24 8.62 17.12
N ASP A 141 3.81 9.12 18.28
CA ASP A 141 4.17 8.60 19.59
C ASP A 141 2.93 7.98 20.24
N VAL A 142 3.04 6.72 20.66
CA VAL A 142 1.98 5.99 21.34
C VAL A 142 2.25 5.96 22.83
N TYR A 143 1.23 6.24 23.64
CA TYR A 143 1.27 6.18 25.09
C TYR A 143 0.24 5.20 25.61
N ILE A 144 0.65 4.29 26.49
CA ILE A 144 -0.23 3.36 27.18
C ILE A 144 -0.25 3.70 28.67
N ASN A 145 -1.45 3.96 29.20
CA ASN A 145 -1.62 4.40 30.60
C ASN A 145 -0.73 5.61 30.96
N SER A 146 -0.55 6.53 30.01
CA SER A 146 0.33 7.72 30.08
C SER A 146 1.84 7.46 30.10
N HIS A 147 2.29 6.22 29.89
CA HIS A 147 3.70 5.90 29.68
C HIS A 147 3.99 5.86 28.18
N ALA A 148 5.13 6.40 27.74
CA ALA A 148 5.56 6.30 26.35
C ALA A 148 5.79 4.82 25.98
N ALA A 149 5.08 4.35 24.96
CA ALA A 149 5.01 2.95 24.58
C ALA A 149 5.73 2.64 23.25
N ALA A 150 5.67 3.56 22.29
CA ALA A 150 6.35 3.43 21.00
C ALA A 150 6.50 4.77 20.29
N HIS A 151 7.49 4.83 19.38
CA HIS A 151 7.66 5.87 18.38
C HIS A 151 7.67 5.24 16.98
N HIS A 152 6.99 5.84 16.02
CA HIS A 152 6.96 5.39 14.63
C HIS A 152 7.06 6.58 13.67
N GLU A 153 7.89 6.43 12.64
CA GLU A 153 8.05 7.37 11.54
C GLU A 153 7.83 6.62 10.22
N GLY A 154 7.00 7.21 9.35
CA GLY A 154 6.55 6.61 8.10
C GLY A 154 5.03 6.54 8.04
N GLY A 155 4.46 6.94 6.89
CA GLY A 155 3.02 7.09 6.76
C GLY A 155 2.26 5.83 6.35
N TYR A 156 2.95 4.78 5.90
CA TYR A 156 2.32 3.73 5.08
C TYR A 156 2.50 2.29 5.58
N LEU A 157 3.41 2.06 6.50
CA LEU A 157 3.78 0.71 6.95
C LEU A 157 3.25 0.45 8.36
N PRO A 158 2.88 -0.81 8.67
CA PRO A 158 2.35 -1.13 9.98
C PRO A 158 3.45 -1.23 11.03
N PHE A 159 3.06 -1.05 12.29
CA PHE A 159 3.90 -1.34 13.45
C PHE A 159 3.09 -1.99 14.58
N THR A 160 3.78 -2.64 15.51
CA THR A 160 3.18 -3.44 16.58
C THR A 160 3.85 -3.16 17.91
N ILE A 161 3.06 -3.10 18.97
CA ILE A 161 3.49 -2.85 20.34
C ILE A 161 3.02 -4.02 21.22
N ASP A 162 3.90 -4.57 22.05
CA ASP A 162 3.46 -5.45 23.13
C ASP A 162 2.96 -4.59 24.30
N VAL A 163 1.67 -4.69 24.62
CA VAL A 163 1.03 -3.92 25.68
C VAL A 163 0.76 -4.73 26.95
N THR A 164 1.25 -5.97 27.01
CA THR A 164 0.96 -6.92 28.11
C THR A 164 1.33 -6.38 29.48
N SER A 165 2.50 -5.75 29.61
CA SER A 165 3.00 -5.21 30.87
C SER A 165 2.22 -3.98 31.37
N PHE A 166 1.39 -3.38 30.52
CA PHE A 166 0.60 -2.20 30.87
C PHE A 166 -0.82 -2.52 31.32
N LEU A 167 -1.26 -3.79 31.25
CA LEU A 167 -2.61 -4.18 31.66
C LEU A 167 -2.85 -3.89 33.15
N LYS A 168 -4.00 -3.29 33.46
CA LYS A 168 -4.45 -3.02 34.83
C LYS A 168 -5.68 -3.86 35.14
N ASN A 169 -5.81 -4.31 36.39
CA ASN A 169 -6.97 -5.03 36.89
C ASN A 169 -7.95 -4.07 37.58
N GLU A 170 -9.25 -4.19 37.32
CA GLU A 170 -10.27 -3.42 38.05
C GLU A 170 -10.36 -3.78 39.56
N SER A 171 -9.84 -4.95 39.97
CA SER A 171 -10.04 -5.56 41.29
C SER A 171 -9.00 -5.24 42.37
N GLU A 172 -8.04 -4.31 42.16
CA GLU A 172 -7.14 -3.91 43.26
C GLU A 172 -7.87 -3.22 44.42
N ASN A 173 -9.15 -2.84 44.26
CA ASN A 173 -9.96 -2.20 45.29
C ASN A 173 -11.25 -2.94 45.69
N ASP A 174 -11.58 -4.11 45.11
CA ASP A 174 -12.81 -4.82 45.48
C ASP A 174 -12.61 -6.35 45.54
N SER A 175 -12.90 -6.91 46.71
CA SER A 175 -12.62 -8.29 47.10
C SER A 175 -13.84 -9.19 46.85
N SER A 176 -14.31 -9.21 45.60
CA SER A 176 -15.36 -10.13 45.15
C SER A 176 -14.86 -10.98 43.99
N ASP A 177 -15.21 -12.27 44.02
CA ASP A 177 -14.79 -13.35 43.10
C ASP A 177 -15.26 -13.20 41.62
N ASN A 178 -15.45 -11.97 41.14
CA ASN A 178 -15.67 -11.73 39.71
C ASN A 178 -14.33 -11.67 38.99
N GLU A 179 -14.20 -12.37 37.86
CA GLU A 179 -13.02 -12.30 36.98
C GLU A 179 -12.64 -10.83 36.75
N ALA A 180 -11.45 -10.44 37.22
CA ALA A 180 -10.98 -9.08 37.12
C ALA A 180 -10.85 -8.69 35.64
N LYS A 181 -11.64 -7.70 35.20
CA LYS A 181 -11.50 -7.15 33.85
C LYS A 181 -10.18 -6.41 33.74
N GLU A 182 -9.38 -6.79 32.74
CA GLU A 182 -8.14 -6.09 32.39
C GLU A 182 -8.49 -4.90 31.48
N PHE A 183 -7.81 -3.77 31.66
CA PHE A 183 -7.99 -2.60 30.78
C PHE A 183 -6.72 -1.77 30.65
N PHE A 184 -6.68 -0.92 29.61
CA PHE A 184 -5.65 0.10 29.45
C PHE A 184 -6.18 1.30 28.66
N ASP A 185 -5.54 2.45 28.86
CA ASP A 185 -5.79 3.67 28.09
C ASP A 185 -4.73 3.81 26.99
N ILE A 186 -5.16 4.09 25.76
CA ILE A 186 -4.30 4.44 24.62
C ILE A 186 -4.39 5.94 24.38
N LYS A 187 -3.24 6.61 24.19
CA LYS A 187 -3.16 7.90 23.51
C LYS A 187 -2.17 7.81 22.36
N VAL A 188 -2.48 8.46 21.25
CA VAL A 188 -1.57 8.55 20.09
C VAL A 188 -1.40 10.01 19.75
N CYS A 189 -0.17 10.52 19.81
CA CYS A 189 0.22 11.82 19.30
C CYS A 189 0.69 11.64 17.87
N VAL A 190 0.17 12.44 16.94
CA VAL A 190 0.55 12.40 15.52
C VAL A 190 0.99 13.79 15.08
N LYS A 191 2.10 13.83 14.35
CA LYS A 191 2.58 15.00 13.63
C LYS A 191 2.67 14.67 12.15
N ASP A 192 2.15 15.58 11.32
CA ASP A 192 2.22 15.46 9.87
C ASP A 192 2.92 16.68 9.26
N VAL A 193 4.09 16.46 8.67
CA VAL A 193 4.88 17.49 7.99
C VAL A 193 4.54 17.62 6.50
N THR A 194 3.64 16.78 5.99
CA THR A 194 3.10 16.69 4.64
C THR A 194 4.15 16.96 3.57
N ASP A 195 4.11 18.14 2.93
CA ASP A 195 4.97 18.53 1.82
C ASP A 195 6.14 19.44 2.22
N THR A 196 6.38 19.59 3.52
CA THR A 196 7.41 20.49 4.09
C THR A 196 8.69 19.77 4.53
N SER A 197 8.77 18.46 4.34
CA SER A 197 9.94 17.63 4.69
C SER A 197 10.38 16.73 3.52
N TRP A 198 11.41 15.92 3.77
CA TRP A 198 11.89 14.89 2.85
C TRP A 198 11.14 13.56 2.96
N LEU A 199 10.28 13.40 3.98
CA LEU A 199 9.49 12.19 4.20
C LEU A 199 8.59 11.86 3.01
N SER A 200 8.27 10.57 2.88
CA SER A 200 7.43 10.04 1.82
C SER A 200 6.00 10.52 1.98
N ARG A 201 5.44 11.11 0.91
CA ARG A 201 4.09 11.70 0.94
C ARG A 201 3.23 11.33 -0.26
N GLY A 202 3.80 10.69 -1.28
CA GLY A 202 3.09 10.44 -2.54
C GLY A 202 2.55 11.75 -3.12
N LYS A 203 1.28 11.80 -3.55
CA LYS A 203 0.68 13.02 -4.13
C LYS A 203 0.07 14.00 -3.12
N GLN A 204 0.32 13.82 -1.82
CA GLN A 204 -0.23 14.68 -0.76
C GLN A 204 0.42 16.07 -0.74
N THR A 205 -0.40 17.12 -0.55
CA THR A 205 0.07 18.50 -0.37
C THR A 205 -0.92 19.35 0.42
N LEU A 206 -0.40 20.32 1.18
CA LEU A 206 -1.22 21.34 1.86
C LEU A 206 -1.86 22.34 0.89
N ARG A 207 -1.35 22.43 -0.35
CA ARG A 207 -1.85 23.31 -1.42
C ARG A 207 -2.17 22.50 -2.68
N ARG A 208 -3.23 21.70 -2.61
CA ARG A 208 -3.66 20.84 -3.71
C ARG A 208 -3.95 21.58 -5.01
N GLY A 209 -3.90 20.83 -6.10
CA GLY A 209 -4.29 21.29 -7.43
C GLY A 209 -3.48 20.62 -8.54
N GLY A 210 -4.11 20.46 -9.69
CA GLY A 210 -3.52 19.70 -10.79
C GLY A 210 -3.31 18.24 -10.39
N MET A 211 -2.07 17.77 -10.46
CA MET A 211 -1.68 16.38 -10.17
C MET A 211 -1.40 16.06 -8.69
N PHE A 212 -1.69 16.99 -7.78
CA PHE A 212 -1.46 16.84 -6.34
C PHE A 212 -2.78 17.01 -5.58
N TYR A 213 -3.01 16.16 -4.59
CA TYR A 213 -4.32 15.99 -3.95
C TYR A 213 -4.35 16.48 -2.50
N SER A 214 -5.55 16.52 -1.91
CA SER A 214 -5.73 16.82 -0.49
C SER A 214 -4.82 15.94 0.37
N ALA A 215 -4.05 16.57 1.24
CA ALA A 215 -3.28 15.88 2.28
C ALA A 215 -4.21 15.18 3.28
N GLN A 216 -3.66 14.17 3.92
CA GLN A 216 -4.27 13.36 4.93
C GLN A 216 -3.25 13.15 6.07
N SER A 217 -3.73 12.99 7.30
CA SER A 217 -2.90 12.74 8.48
C SER A 217 -3.51 11.66 9.40
N GLY A 218 -2.80 11.27 10.45
CA GLY A 218 -3.36 10.45 11.52
C GLY A 218 -3.53 8.98 11.15
N ILE A 219 -4.36 8.30 11.93
CA ILE A 219 -4.60 6.86 11.77
C ILE A 219 -5.50 6.67 10.55
N TRP A 220 -4.96 6.07 9.48
CA TRP A 220 -5.69 5.88 8.23
C TRP A 220 -5.81 4.44 7.74
N GLN A 221 -5.25 3.49 8.50
CA GLN A 221 -5.56 2.07 8.36
C GLN A 221 -5.96 1.50 9.73
N SER A 222 -6.56 0.31 9.72
CA SER A 222 -7.17 -0.29 10.92
C SER A 222 -6.22 -0.38 12.11
N VAL A 223 -6.79 -0.26 13.31
CA VAL A 223 -6.12 -0.54 14.59
C VAL A 223 -6.77 -1.76 15.20
N TRP A 224 -5.98 -2.70 15.72
CA TRP A 224 -6.51 -3.93 16.29
C TRP A 224 -5.57 -4.53 17.34
N MET A 225 -6.07 -5.52 18.08
CA MET A 225 -5.27 -6.26 19.05
C MET A 225 -5.39 -7.77 18.85
N GLU A 226 -4.36 -8.50 19.27
CA GLU A 226 -4.26 -9.96 19.22
C GLU A 226 -3.61 -10.51 20.49
N TRP A 227 -4.19 -11.57 21.04
CA TRP A 227 -3.50 -12.40 22.02
C TRP A 227 -2.59 -13.40 21.31
N VAL A 228 -1.35 -13.52 21.79
CA VAL A 228 -0.38 -14.51 21.32
C VAL A 228 0.24 -15.27 22.49
N PRO A 229 0.58 -16.56 22.35
CA PRO A 229 1.31 -17.27 23.39
C PRO A 229 2.76 -16.80 23.47
N GLU A 230 3.50 -17.30 24.45
CA GLU A 230 4.92 -16.96 24.61
C GLU A 230 5.75 -17.41 23.39
N THR A 231 5.43 -18.59 22.84
CA THR A 231 5.99 -19.09 21.58
C THR A 231 5.07 -18.69 20.41
N MET A 232 5.25 -17.47 19.92
CA MET A 232 4.50 -16.93 18.79
C MET A 232 5.24 -17.01 17.46
N ILE A 233 4.45 -17.02 16.38
CA ILE A 233 4.86 -16.84 14.98
C ILE A 233 4.92 -15.33 14.70
N TYR A 234 6.06 -14.86 14.20
CA TYR A 234 6.23 -13.48 13.76
C TYR A 234 5.94 -13.29 12.29
N LYS A 235 6.33 -14.26 11.47
CA LYS A 235 6.27 -14.14 10.02
C LYS A 235 6.14 -15.52 9.37
N VAL A 236 5.32 -15.58 8.33
CA VAL A 236 5.28 -16.69 7.39
C VAL A 236 5.48 -16.07 6.01
N VAL A 237 6.52 -16.47 5.28
CA VAL A 237 6.73 -16.08 3.88
C VAL A 237 6.68 -17.33 3.02
N VAL A 238 5.90 -17.31 1.94
CA VAL A 238 5.86 -18.43 0.99
C VAL A 238 6.37 -17.95 -0.36
N GLU A 239 7.43 -18.61 -0.84
CA GLU A 239 8.07 -18.31 -2.11
C GLU A 239 7.92 -19.49 -3.08
N PRO A 240 6.97 -19.42 -4.03
CA PRO A 240 6.91 -20.36 -5.15
C PRO A 240 8.24 -20.38 -5.90
N GLN A 241 8.77 -21.58 -6.15
CA GLN A 241 10.03 -21.74 -6.86
C GLN A 241 9.81 -21.68 -8.37
N SER A 242 10.87 -21.37 -9.12
CA SER A 242 10.82 -21.23 -10.59
C SER A 242 10.44 -22.52 -11.32
N ASP A 243 10.55 -23.69 -10.68
CA ASP A 243 10.09 -24.95 -11.25
C ASP A 243 8.56 -25.08 -11.30
N LEU A 244 7.82 -24.17 -10.65
CA LEU A 244 6.37 -24.20 -10.46
C LEU A 244 5.86 -25.53 -9.89
N LYS A 245 6.68 -26.20 -9.08
CA LYS A 245 6.38 -27.49 -8.43
C LYS A 245 6.67 -27.48 -6.95
N THR A 246 7.60 -26.63 -6.52
CA THR A 246 7.98 -26.51 -5.11
C THR A 246 7.72 -25.11 -4.59
N ALA A 247 7.46 -25.01 -3.30
CA ALA A 247 7.38 -23.74 -2.58
C ALA A 247 8.32 -23.78 -1.37
N LEU A 248 8.95 -22.64 -1.06
CA LEU A 248 9.77 -22.46 0.12
C LEU A 248 8.99 -21.66 1.15
N ILE A 249 8.70 -22.27 2.30
CA ILE A 249 8.04 -21.61 3.42
C ILE A 249 9.12 -21.17 4.40
N LYS A 250 9.31 -19.86 4.55
CA LYS A 250 10.20 -19.26 5.55
C LYS A 250 9.36 -18.86 6.76
N LEU A 251 9.67 -19.43 7.91
CA LEU A 251 8.97 -19.22 9.16
C LEU A 251 9.87 -18.45 10.12
N THR A 252 9.34 -17.41 10.75
CA THR A 252 10.02 -16.68 11.82
C THR A 252 9.19 -16.82 13.10
N VAL A 253 9.83 -17.28 14.18
CA VAL A 253 9.19 -17.55 15.47
C VAL A 253 10.01 -16.92 16.61
N SER A 254 9.36 -16.71 17.74
CA SER A 254 10.00 -16.18 18.95
C SER A 254 10.93 -17.16 19.65
N LYS A 255 10.66 -18.48 19.57
CA LYS A 255 11.48 -19.55 20.14
C LYS A 255 11.48 -20.76 19.20
N PRO A 256 12.58 -21.55 19.13
CA PRO A 256 12.57 -22.82 18.42
C PRO A 256 11.47 -23.73 18.95
N CYS A 257 10.68 -24.31 18.05
CA CYS A 257 9.50 -25.06 18.40
C CYS A 257 9.16 -26.13 17.37
N ASP A 258 8.26 -27.03 17.73
CA ASP A 258 7.66 -27.95 16.77
C ASP A 258 6.61 -27.21 15.95
N VAL A 259 6.74 -27.29 14.63
CA VAL A 259 5.81 -26.64 13.68
C VAL A 259 5.10 -27.69 12.85
N ILE A 260 3.78 -27.52 12.76
CA ILE A 260 2.88 -28.28 11.89
C ILE A 260 2.33 -27.31 10.84
N ILE A 261 2.33 -27.70 9.58
CA ILE A 261 1.66 -26.95 8.50
C ILE A 261 0.55 -27.83 7.93
N ARG A 262 -0.67 -27.31 7.88
CA ARG A 262 -1.87 -28.04 7.45
C ARG A 262 -2.51 -27.36 6.26
N ARG A 263 -3.04 -28.14 5.32
CA ARG A 263 -3.93 -27.58 4.28
C ARG A 263 -5.21 -27.10 4.92
N LEU A 264 -5.71 -25.98 4.43
CA LEU A 264 -7.10 -25.61 4.61
C LEU A 264 -7.85 -25.78 3.26
N PRO A 265 -9.14 -26.14 3.29
CA PRO A 265 -9.97 -26.16 2.09
C PRO A 265 -9.85 -24.86 1.28
N ASP A 266 -9.70 -24.95 -0.04
CA ASP A 266 -9.58 -23.77 -0.90
C ASP A 266 -10.93 -23.04 -1.04
N THR A 267 -12.04 -23.77 -0.79
CA THR A 267 -13.41 -23.25 -0.74
C THR A 267 -14.21 -23.89 0.38
N ASN A 268 -15.34 -23.28 0.77
CA ASN A 268 -16.28 -23.87 1.75
C ASN A 268 -16.95 -25.17 1.25
N GLU A 269 -16.84 -25.50 -0.04
CA GLU A 269 -17.38 -26.72 -0.64
C GLU A 269 -16.43 -27.92 -0.48
N ASP A 270 -15.14 -27.66 -0.26
CA ASP A 270 -14.14 -28.69 0.02
C ASP A 270 -14.25 -29.12 1.50
N LYS A 271 -14.43 -30.43 1.73
CA LYS A 271 -14.53 -30.99 3.09
C LYS A 271 -13.23 -30.80 3.88
N ALA A 272 -13.38 -30.76 5.21
CA ALA A 272 -12.42 -30.76 6.33
C ALA A 272 -10.89 -30.68 6.04
N PRO A 273 -10.12 -29.95 6.87
CA PRO A 273 -8.65 -29.88 6.75
C PRO A 273 -8.00 -31.26 6.57
N ASP A 274 -7.20 -31.43 5.53
CA ASP A 274 -6.44 -32.66 5.26
C ASP A 274 -4.94 -32.31 5.18
N ASN A 275 -4.06 -33.19 5.65
CA ASN A 275 -2.61 -32.94 5.66
C ASN A 275 -1.96 -33.03 4.26
N LYS A 276 -2.75 -33.17 3.18
CA LYS A 276 -2.28 -33.51 1.82
C LYS A 276 -1.80 -32.35 0.94
N LEU A 277 -1.82 -31.07 1.36
CA LEU A 277 -1.34 -29.96 0.51
C LEU A 277 0.13 -30.13 0.12
N PHE A 278 0.92 -30.54 1.10
CA PHE A 278 2.34 -30.76 0.96
C PHE A 278 2.53 -32.25 0.73
N GLY A 279 2.36 -32.70 -0.52
CA GLY A 279 2.51 -34.10 -0.90
C GLY A 279 3.79 -34.75 -0.36
N LYS A 280 4.82 -33.92 -0.14
CA LYS A 280 5.99 -34.26 0.66
C LYS A 280 6.69 -32.99 1.19
N ILE A 281 7.03 -32.95 2.48
CA ILE A 281 8.09 -32.06 2.97
C ILE A 281 9.41 -32.63 2.46
N ILE A 282 10.06 -31.89 1.55
CA ILE A 282 11.30 -32.34 0.90
C ILE A 282 12.49 -32.09 1.83
N GLU A 283 12.50 -30.93 2.46
CA GLU A 283 13.61 -30.45 3.28
C GLU A 283 13.06 -29.55 4.38
N ARG A 284 13.65 -29.64 5.57
CA ARG A 284 13.32 -28.81 6.71
C ARG A 284 14.60 -28.47 7.45
N ASP A 285 14.89 -27.18 7.51
CA ASP A 285 15.99 -26.64 8.29
C ASP A 285 15.66 -26.63 9.79
N THR A 286 16.69 -26.77 10.61
CA THR A 286 16.59 -26.43 12.03
C THR A 286 16.44 -24.92 12.21
N PHE A 287 15.76 -24.51 13.27
CA PHE A 287 15.65 -23.10 13.61
C PHE A 287 17.03 -22.50 13.92
N LYS A 288 17.33 -21.37 13.28
CA LYS A 288 18.57 -20.59 13.45
C LYS A 288 18.20 -19.18 13.92
N PRO A 289 18.99 -18.54 14.80
CA PRO A 289 18.76 -17.13 15.13
C PRO A 289 18.72 -16.27 13.87
N CYS A 290 17.77 -15.35 13.79
CA CYS A 290 17.68 -14.40 12.68
C CYS A 290 18.92 -13.51 12.64
N ASP A 291 19.35 -13.10 11.43
CA ASP A 291 20.40 -12.11 11.29
C ASP A 291 19.92 -10.77 11.91
N PRO A 292 20.71 -10.11 12.76
CA PRO A 292 20.46 -8.74 13.19
C PRO A 292 20.06 -7.78 12.07
N LEU A 293 20.57 -7.95 10.84
CA LEU A 293 20.24 -7.16 9.65
C LEU A 293 18.88 -7.50 9.02
N GLU A 294 18.36 -8.70 9.24
CA GLU A 294 16.99 -9.09 8.87
C GLU A 294 15.95 -8.70 9.94
N SER A 295 16.43 -8.37 11.13
CA SER A 295 15.63 -8.12 12.34
C SER A 295 15.69 -6.67 12.84
N GLN A 296 16.31 -5.76 12.09
CA GLN A 296 16.27 -4.33 12.37
C GLN A 296 14.83 -3.81 12.20
N THR A 297 14.11 -3.71 13.31
CA THR A 297 13.06 -2.71 13.47
C THR A 297 13.74 -1.44 13.98
N ASP A 298 14.01 -0.47 13.11
CA ASP A 298 14.72 0.77 13.43
C ASP A 298 13.90 1.76 14.29
N HIS A 299 12.98 1.27 15.12
CA HIS A 299 12.19 2.11 16.01
C HIS A 299 13.06 2.54 17.20
N GLU A 300 13.29 3.84 17.32
CA GLU A 300 13.93 4.43 18.48
C GLU A 300 13.03 4.19 19.72
N ILE A 301 13.55 3.44 20.68
CA ILE A 301 12.81 3.08 21.90
C ILE A 301 12.98 4.21 22.91
N LEU A 302 11.90 4.93 23.22
CA LEU A 302 11.94 6.05 24.17
C LEU A 302 12.01 5.63 25.66
N SER A 303 11.84 4.33 26.00
CA SER A 303 11.92 3.85 27.40
C SER A 303 12.40 2.39 27.56
N SER A 304 12.97 2.05 28.71
CA SER A 304 13.41 0.67 29.05
C SER A 304 12.26 -0.33 29.26
N ASP A 305 11.03 0.16 29.43
CA ASP A 305 9.87 -0.62 29.87
C ASP A 305 9.00 -1.09 28.69
N THR A 306 9.37 -0.67 27.48
CA THR A 306 8.76 -1.07 26.22
C THR A 306 9.63 -2.12 25.57
N ILE A 307 9.09 -3.34 25.44
CA ILE A 307 9.71 -4.39 24.64
C ILE A 307 9.00 -4.31 23.28
N PRO A 308 9.60 -3.70 22.22
CA PRO A 308 9.14 -3.96 20.87
C PRO A 308 9.04 -5.46 20.68
N ILE A 309 8.20 -5.92 19.76
CA ILE A 309 8.37 -7.28 19.26
C ILE A 309 9.71 -7.32 18.53
N ASP A 310 10.75 -7.60 19.31
CA ASP A 310 12.12 -7.55 18.86
C ASP A 310 12.42 -8.86 18.16
N VAL A 311 12.35 -8.84 16.83
CA VAL A 311 12.75 -9.97 16.00
C VAL A 311 14.26 -10.20 16.05
N ARG A 312 15.07 -9.35 16.72
CA ARG A 312 16.53 -9.57 16.89
C ARG A 312 16.86 -10.84 17.65
N TYR A 313 15.93 -11.34 18.46
CA TYR A 313 16.05 -12.62 19.16
C TYR A 313 15.12 -13.70 18.60
N ALA A 314 14.55 -13.48 17.41
CA ALA A 314 13.73 -14.47 16.72
C ALA A 314 14.59 -15.56 16.10
N TYR A 315 13.93 -16.64 15.71
CA TYR A 315 14.52 -17.76 15.00
C TYR A 315 13.79 -17.97 13.68
N SER A 316 14.54 -18.24 12.62
CA SER A 316 14.01 -18.59 11.31
C SER A 316 14.29 -20.05 10.96
N SER A 317 13.36 -20.65 10.21
CA SER A 317 13.51 -21.98 9.59
C SER A 317 12.90 -21.93 8.20
N GLU A 318 13.54 -22.64 7.27
CA GLU A 318 13.04 -22.80 5.91
C GLU A 318 12.53 -24.23 5.73
N ILE A 319 11.35 -24.35 5.12
CA ILE A 319 10.69 -25.63 4.86
C ILE A 319 10.35 -25.67 3.38
N LYS A 320 10.98 -26.60 2.65
CA LYS A 320 10.71 -26.81 1.23
C LYS A 320 9.65 -27.88 1.06
N VAL A 321 8.57 -27.51 0.38
CA VAL A 321 7.42 -28.38 0.16
C VAL A 321 7.21 -28.66 -1.32
N GLN A 322 6.89 -29.91 -1.64
CA GLN A 322 6.39 -30.29 -2.96
C GLN A 322 4.87 -30.10 -3.01
N ILE A 323 4.38 -29.45 -4.05
CA ILE A 323 2.95 -29.30 -4.30
C ILE A 323 2.50 -30.37 -5.30
N GLU A 324 1.52 -31.19 -4.90
CA GLU A 324 0.88 -32.17 -5.78
C GLU A 324 -0.24 -31.49 -6.59
N ASP A 325 -0.48 -31.95 -7.82
CA ASP A 325 -1.53 -31.44 -8.73
C ASP A 325 -1.56 -29.90 -8.81
N VAL A 326 -0.41 -29.32 -9.15
CA VAL A 326 -0.22 -27.85 -9.17
C VAL A 326 -1.25 -27.16 -10.07
N LYS A 327 -1.97 -26.22 -9.48
CA LYS A 327 -2.80 -25.21 -10.12
C LYS A 327 -2.05 -23.89 -10.05
N ILE A 328 -1.60 -23.44 -11.22
CA ILE A 328 -0.79 -22.24 -11.36
C ILE A 328 -1.73 -21.03 -11.32
N TRP A 329 -1.35 -20.00 -10.58
CA TRP A 329 -2.08 -18.74 -10.53
C TRP A 329 -1.81 -17.90 -11.79
N SER A 330 -2.88 -17.34 -12.36
CA SER A 330 -2.81 -16.25 -13.33
C SER A 330 -3.96 -15.26 -13.12
N PRO A 331 -3.93 -14.07 -13.73
CA PRO A 331 -5.08 -13.16 -13.72
C PRO A 331 -6.35 -13.78 -14.30
N GLU A 332 -6.23 -14.66 -15.29
CA GLU A 332 -7.36 -15.33 -15.94
C GLU A 332 -7.93 -16.49 -15.12
N ASP A 333 -7.08 -17.24 -14.42
CA ASP A 333 -7.44 -18.39 -13.59
C ASP A 333 -6.72 -18.30 -12.23
N PRO A 334 -7.20 -17.43 -11.32
CA PRO A 334 -6.55 -17.23 -10.03
C PRO A 334 -6.83 -18.41 -9.11
N HIS A 335 -5.76 -19.08 -8.66
CA HIS A 335 -5.84 -20.12 -7.64
C HIS A 335 -4.94 -19.80 -6.44
N LEU A 336 -5.53 -19.86 -5.23
CA LEU A 336 -4.83 -19.64 -3.97
C LEU A 336 -4.92 -20.91 -3.12
N TYR A 337 -3.79 -21.31 -2.58
CA TYR A 337 -3.65 -22.42 -1.65
C TYR A 337 -3.74 -21.89 -0.22
N HIS A 338 -4.71 -22.37 0.54
CA HIS A 338 -4.92 -21.98 1.93
C HIS A 338 -4.26 -22.97 2.89
N PHE A 339 -3.64 -22.46 3.96
CA PHE A 339 -2.95 -23.30 4.94
C PHE A 339 -2.92 -22.68 6.33
N GLU A 340 -2.79 -23.53 7.35
CA GLU A 340 -2.58 -23.17 8.75
C GLU A 340 -1.13 -23.52 9.14
N VAL A 341 -0.46 -22.61 9.84
CA VAL A 341 0.79 -22.88 10.55
C VAL A 341 0.50 -22.94 12.04
N VAL A 342 0.88 -24.03 12.69
CA VAL A 342 0.77 -24.23 14.13
C VAL A 342 2.17 -24.34 14.72
N ALA A 343 2.54 -23.38 15.55
CA ALA A 343 3.78 -23.41 16.33
C ALA A 343 3.47 -23.88 17.76
N ASN A 344 3.93 -25.08 18.12
CA ASN A 344 3.70 -25.66 19.43
C ASN A 344 4.78 -25.20 20.41
N GLY A 345 4.38 -24.39 21.37
CA GLY A 345 5.22 -23.94 22.46
C GLY A 345 5.39 -25.00 23.56
N ALA A 346 6.16 -24.63 24.59
CA ALA A 346 6.22 -25.42 25.82
C ALA A 346 4.85 -25.46 26.52
N ASN A 347 4.63 -26.48 27.36
CA ASN A 347 3.44 -26.62 28.21
C ASN A 347 2.08 -26.73 27.47
N GLY A 348 2.09 -27.08 26.18
CA GLY A 348 0.87 -27.33 25.41
C GLY A 348 0.20 -26.09 24.82
N GLU A 349 0.81 -24.90 24.95
CA GLU A 349 0.37 -23.70 24.24
C GLU A 349 0.72 -23.80 22.75
N SER A 350 -0.11 -23.23 21.87
CA SER A 350 0.18 -23.17 20.43
C SER A 350 -0.26 -21.85 19.82
N ASP A 351 0.59 -21.25 18.99
CA ASP A 351 0.18 -20.15 18.10
C ASP A 351 -0.30 -20.72 16.78
N ARG A 352 -1.37 -20.14 16.23
CA ARG A 352 -2.03 -20.58 15.00
C ARG A 352 -2.19 -19.40 14.08
N VAL A 353 -1.64 -19.52 12.88
CA VAL A 353 -1.78 -18.51 11.84
C VAL A 353 -2.32 -19.16 10.57
N THR A 354 -3.43 -18.62 10.06
CA THR A 354 -3.94 -18.97 8.74
C THR A 354 -3.33 -18.03 7.69
N SER A 355 -2.95 -18.60 6.55
CA SER A 355 -2.33 -17.88 5.45
C SER A 355 -2.71 -18.49 4.10
N TYR A 356 -2.27 -17.86 3.02
CA TYR A 356 -2.43 -18.37 1.67
C TYR A 356 -1.25 -17.98 0.77
N PHE A 357 -1.06 -18.72 -0.31
CA PHE A 357 -0.12 -18.38 -1.39
C PHE A 357 -0.67 -18.80 -2.75
N GLY A 358 -0.09 -18.30 -3.84
CA GLY A 358 -0.41 -18.72 -5.21
C GLY A 358 0.83 -19.20 -5.93
N MET A 359 0.75 -20.34 -6.62
CA MET A 359 1.87 -20.88 -7.40
C MET A 359 2.04 -20.10 -8.70
N ARG A 360 3.06 -19.25 -8.78
CA ARG A 360 3.39 -18.46 -9.97
C ARG A 360 4.83 -17.96 -9.97
N THR A 361 5.34 -17.57 -11.12
CA THR A 361 6.63 -16.88 -11.25
C THR A 361 6.55 -15.71 -12.23
N TYR A 362 7.33 -14.65 -11.95
CA TYR A 362 7.50 -13.49 -12.83
C TYR A 362 8.96 -13.44 -13.29
N THR A 363 9.19 -13.41 -14.60
CA THR A 363 10.53 -13.51 -15.18
C THR A 363 10.73 -12.55 -16.34
N MET A 364 11.99 -12.32 -16.69
CA MET A 364 12.39 -11.60 -17.90
C MET A 364 13.05 -12.60 -18.84
N GLU A 365 12.43 -12.89 -19.98
CA GLU A 365 12.92 -13.93 -20.90
C GLU A 365 12.88 -13.41 -22.35
N LYS A 366 13.83 -13.83 -23.18
CA LYS A 366 13.85 -13.46 -24.60
C LYS A 366 12.80 -14.30 -25.35
N ASP A 367 11.99 -13.66 -26.17
CA ASP A 367 11.09 -14.35 -27.10
C ASP A 367 11.85 -14.98 -28.28
N GLU A 368 11.13 -15.64 -29.19
CA GLU A 368 11.70 -16.27 -30.40
C GLU A 368 12.45 -15.29 -31.33
N LYS A 369 12.20 -13.98 -31.20
CA LYS A 369 12.88 -12.92 -31.97
C LYS A 369 14.08 -12.33 -31.20
N GLY A 370 14.40 -12.87 -30.02
CA GLY A 370 15.47 -12.39 -29.16
C GLY A 370 15.11 -11.12 -28.36
N ILE A 371 13.85 -10.70 -28.36
CA ILE A 371 13.38 -9.51 -27.64
C ILE A 371 13.07 -9.89 -26.20
N LEU A 372 13.63 -9.16 -25.23
CA LEU A 372 13.33 -9.40 -23.82
C LEU A 372 11.87 -9.05 -23.50
N ARG A 373 11.16 -10.01 -22.88
CA ARG A 373 9.74 -9.90 -22.50
C ARG A 373 9.56 -10.06 -21.01
N PHE A 374 8.55 -9.37 -20.48
CA PHE A 374 7.94 -9.75 -19.21
C PHE A 374 7.17 -11.06 -19.39
N CYS A 375 7.43 -12.02 -18.52
CA CYS A 375 6.82 -13.34 -18.54
C CYS A 375 6.09 -13.63 -17.23
N LEU A 376 4.91 -14.23 -17.34
CA LEU A 376 4.19 -14.87 -16.25
C LEU A 376 4.23 -16.38 -16.49
N ASN A 377 4.77 -17.12 -15.52
CA ASN A 377 4.89 -18.58 -15.61
C ASN A 377 5.67 -19.05 -16.85
N HIS A 378 6.80 -18.40 -17.13
CA HIS A 378 7.70 -18.65 -18.27
C HIS A 378 7.05 -18.45 -19.65
N LYS A 379 5.98 -17.65 -19.72
CA LYS A 379 5.31 -17.30 -20.97
C LYS A 379 5.21 -15.79 -21.09
N PRO A 380 5.53 -15.20 -22.26
CA PRO A 380 5.32 -13.78 -22.50
C PRO A 380 3.89 -13.37 -22.12
N TYR A 381 3.78 -12.33 -21.31
CA TYR A 381 2.50 -11.87 -20.80
C TYR A 381 2.39 -10.36 -21.02
N PHE A 382 1.43 -9.92 -21.82
CA PHE A 382 1.29 -8.51 -22.15
C PHE A 382 0.53 -7.76 -21.05
N ILE A 383 1.20 -6.77 -20.46
CA ILE A 383 0.63 -5.95 -19.38
C ILE A 383 -0.35 -4.94 -19.98
N LYS A 384 -1.63 -5.09 -19.62
CA LYS A 384 -2.70 -4.12 -19.85
C LYS A 384 -3.01 -3.47 -18.51
N GLY A 385 -2.20 -2.47 -18.17
CA GLY A 385 -2.24 -1.76 -16.90
C GLY A 385 -3.16 -0.54 -16.90
N VAL A 386 -3.70 -0.22 -15.74
CA VAL A 386 -4.33 1.07 -15.45
C VAL A 386 -3.82 1.61 -14.12
N LEU A 387 -3.55 2.91 -14.08
CA LEU A 387 -2.96 3.60 -12.94
C LEU A 387 -4.01 3.83 -11.84
N ASP A 388 -3.71 3.46 -10.61
CA ASP A 388 -4.58 3.60 -9.44
C ASP A 388 -3.96 4.53 -8.40
N GLN A 389 -4.54 5.71 -8.21
CA GLN A 389 -4.12 6.68 -7.19
C GLN A 389 -4.51 6.25 -5.77
N GLY A 390 -5.56 5.41 -5.62
CA GLY A 390 -6.09 5.01 -4.32
C GLY A 390 -6.72 6.15 -3.51
N TYR A 391 -7.34 7.13 -4.17
CA TYR A 391 -8.07 8.23 -3.53
C TYR A 391 -9.59 8.07 -3.65
N TRP A 392 -10.27 8.38 -2.55
CA TRP A 392 -11.72 8.31 -2.37
C TRP A 392 -12.25 9.69 -1.96
N PRO A 393 -13.39 10.16 -2.51
CA PRO A 393 -13.89 11.50 -2.22
C PRO A 393 -14.35 11.68 -0.75
N ASP A 394 -14.72 10.59 -0.10
CA ASP A 394 -15.24 10.52 1.26
C ASP A 394 -14.21 9.99 2.28
N GLY A 395 -13.29 9.12 1.84
CA GLY A 395 -12.26 8.49 2.68
C GLY A 395 -10.81 8.92 2.42
N LEU A 396 -10.55 9.75 1.41
CA LEU A 396 -9.21 10.15 0.94
C LEU A 396 -8.33 8.93 0.64
N MET A 397 -7.23 8.69 1.36
CA MET A 397 -6.42 7.49 1.11
C MET A 397 -7.05 6.21 1.70
N THR A 398 -8.12 6.32 2.48
CA THR A 398 -8.76 5.16 3.12
C THR A 398 -9.94 4.69 2.29
N ALA A 399 -9.88 3.47 1.76
CA ALA A 399 -11.04 2.89 1.06
C ALA A 399 -12.21 2.69 2.02
N PRO A 400 -13.45 3.05 1.64
CA PRO A 400 -14.60 2.98 2.53
C PRO A 400 -14.92 1.54 2.98
N SER A 401 -14.67 0.54 2.13
CA SER A 401 -14.89 -0.87 2.46
C SER A 401 -14.20 -1.82 1.47
N ASP A 402 -14.10 -3.11 1.81
CA ASP A 402 -13.71 -4.18 0.87
C ASP A 402 -14.55 -4.18 -0.40
N ALA A 403 -15.86 -3.90 -0.29
CA ALA A 403 -16.75 -3.85 -1.44
C ALA A 403 -16.34 -2.76 -2.45
N ALA A 404 -15.77 -1.66 -1.98
CA ALA A 404 -15.26 -0.59 -2.82
C ALA A 404 -13.98 -1.00 -3.56
N LEU A 405 -13.03 -1.62 -2.84
CA LEU A 405 -11.82 -2.19 -3.44
C LEU A 405 -12.16 -3.24 -4.51
N ILE A 406 -13.07 -4.16 -4.19
CA ILE A 406 -13.55 -5.20 -5.11
C ILE A 406 -14.22 -4.59 -6.34
N TYR A 407 -14.96 -3.50 -6.19
CA TYR A 407 -15.64 -2.82 -7.30
C TYR A 407 -14.64 -2.27 -8.31
N ASP A 408 -13.62 -1.54 -7.86
CA ASP A 408 -12.58 -0.98 -8.74
C ASP A 408 -11.86 -2.12 -9.49
N ILE A 409 -11.41 -3.17 -8.77
CA ILE A 409 -10.72 -4.33 -9.36
C ILE A 409 -11.60 -5.03 -10.42
N LYS A 410 -12.84 -5.39 -10.07
CA LYS A 410 -13.75 -6.09 -11.00
C LYS A 410 -14.12 -5.24 -12.20
N THR A 411 -14.27 -3.93 -12.00
CA THR A 411 -14.59 -3.03 -13.11
C THR A 411 -13.44 -2.93 -14.09
N MET A 412 -12.20 -2.81 -13.61
CA MET A 412 -11.02 -2.79 -14.48
C MET A 412 -10.84 -4.11 -15.23
N LYS A 413 -11.06 -5.26 -14.58
CA LYS A 413 -11.10 -6.57 -15.27
C LYS A 413 -12.16 -6.63 -16.36
N LYS A 414 -13.37 -6.13 -16.07
CA LYS A 414 -14.48 -6.10 -17.04
C LYS A 414 -14.18 -5.21 -18.26
N LEU A 415 -13.35 -4.18 -18.09
CA LEU A 415 -12.86 -3.34 -19.17
C LEU A 415 -11.70 -3.99 -19.96
N GLY A 416 -11.15 -5.11 -19.50
CA GLY A 416 -10.11 -5.88 -20.19
C GLY A 416 -8.68 -5.60 -19.71
N TYR A 417 -8.53 -4.81 -18.65
CA TYR A 417 -7.25 -4.63 -17.95
C TYR A 417 -6.93 -5.86 -17.08
N ASN A 418 -5.66 -6.22 -17.01
CA ASN A 418 -5.15 -7.33 -16.20
C ASN A 418 -4.15 -6.89 -15.12
N THR A 419 -3.82 -5.59 -15.08
CA THR A 419 -2.88 -5.02 -14.10
C THR A 419 -3.39 -3.68 -13.54
N LEU A 420 -3.21 -3.47 -12.24
CA LEU A 420 -3.33 -2.17 -11.57
C LEU A 420 -1.94 -1.68 -11.17
N ARG A 421 -1.61 -0.43 -11.47
CA ARG A 421 -0.39 0.20 -10.95
C ARG A 421 -0.75 1.08 -9.76
N LYS A 422 -0.45 0.64 -8.55
CA LYS A 422 -0.68 1.42 -7.33
C LYS A 422 0.37 2.53 -7.28
N HIS A 423 -0.07 3.76 -7.53
CA HIS A 423 0.80 4.88 -7.84
C HIS A 423 1.26 5.59 -6.55
N ILE A 424 2.58 5.55 -6.31
CA ILE A 424 3.31 6.17 -5.17
C ILE A 424 2.58 6.12 -3.82
N LYS A 425 1.93 5.00 -3.54
CA LYS A 425 1.12 4.72 -2.35
C LYS A 425 1.26 3.24 -2.00
N ILE A 426 1.22 2.90 -0.73
CA ILE A 426 1.02 1.50 -0.28
C ILE A 426 -0.40 1.39 0.26
N GLU A 427 -1.17 0.43 -0.23
CA GLU A 427 -2.57 0.25 0.20
C GLU A 427 -2.66 -0.66 1.43
N GLU A 428 -3.82 -0.71 2.09
CA GLU A 428 -4.08 -1.75 3.09
C GLU A 428 -3.91 -3.16 2.49
N ALA A 429 -3.44 -4.14 3.29
CA ALA A 429 -3.15 -5.49 2.81
C ALA A 429 -4.37 -6.18 2.16
N ARG A 430 -5.59 -5.76 2.51
CA ARG A 430 -6.84 -6.24 1.92
C ARG A 430 -6.97 -5.94 0.43
N TYR A 431 -6.40 -4.83 -0.07
CA TYR A 431 -6.36 -4.54 -1.51
C TYR A 431 -5.59 -5.61 -2.27
N TYR A 432 -4.38 -5.96 -1.81
CA TYR A 432 -3.56 -7.00 -2.45
C TYR A 432 -4.24 -8.36 -2.35
N TYR A 433 -4.86 -8.69 -1.21
CA TYR A 433 -5.67 -9.91 -1.08
C TYR A 433 -6.80 -10.00 -2.12
N HIS A 434 -7.49 -8.89 -2.38
CA HIS A 434 -8.52 -8.87 -3.40
C HIS A 434 -7.94 -8.97 -4.82
N CYS A 435 -6.79 -8.37 -5.10
CA CYS A 435 -6.08 -8.57 -6.37
C CYS A 435 -5.65 -10.04 -6.56
N ASP A 436 -5.12 -10.67 -5.51
CA ASP A 436 -4.69 -12.07 -5.50
C ASP A 436 -5.86 -13.00 -5.85
N ARG A 437 -6.98 -12.89 -5.12
CA ARG A 437 -8.12 -13.82 -5.27
C ARG A 437 -8.99 -13.53 -6.50
N LEU A 438 -9.01 -12.29 -6.98
CA LEU A 438 -9.78 -11.91 -8.18
C LEU A 438 -8.95 -12.04 -9.46
N GLY A 439 -7.63 -12.27 -9.36
CA GLY A 439 -6.73 -12.39 -10.51
C GLY A 439 -6.46 -11.03 -11.16
N MET A 440 -5.75 -10.14 -10.48
CA MET A 440 -5.31 -8.85 -11.01
C MET A 440 -3.83 -8.68 -10.67
N LEU A 441 -2.96 -8.42 -11.64
CA LEU A 441 -1.56 -8.09 -11.35
C LEU A 441 -1.48 -6.71 -10.70
N VAL A 442 -0.46 -6.51 -9.88
CA VAL A 442 -0.13 -5.21 -9.28
C VAL A 442 1.28 -4.80 -9.65
N ILE A 443 1.42 -3.58 -10.14
CA ILE A 443 2.71 -2.86 -10.14
C ILE A 443 2.69 -1.99 -8.90
N GLN A 444 3.65 -2.20 -8.00
CA GLN A 444 3.73 -1.48 -6.74
C GLN A 444 4.84 -0.44 -6.82
N ASP A 445 4.45 0.83 -6.82
CA ASP A 445 5.38 1.94 -6.73
C ASP A 445 5.83 2.13 -5.27
N MET A 446 7.09 2.49 -5.07
CA MET A 446 7.53 3.06 -3.79
C MET A 446 6.93 4.46 -3.63
N VAL A 447 6.71 4.86 -2.38
CA VAL A 447 6.14 6.18 -2.08
C VAL A 447 7.20 7.25 -2.29
N SER A 448 6.97 8.18 -3.22
CA SER A 448 7.86 9.32 -3.42
C SER A 448 7.81 10.28 -2.22
N GLY A 449 8.98 10.84 -1.90
CA GLY A 449 9.17 11.88 -0.90
C GLY A 449 10.06 13.01 -1.45
N GLY A 450 10.64 13.78 -0.54
CA GLY A 450 11.50 14.91 -0.89
C GLY A 450 10.79 16.26 -0.77
N THR A 451 11.61 17.31 -0.68
CA THR A 451 11.17 18.70 -0.54
C THR A 451 10.64 19.26 -1.88
N THR A 452 10.59 20.58 -2.03
CA THR A 452 10.17 21.21 -3.29
C THR A 452 11.22 21.02 -4.39
N TYR A 453 10.84 20.39 -5.50
CA TYR A 453 11.68 20.22 -6.69
C TYR A 453 11.41 21.31 -7.75
N ASP A 454 12.33 21.45 -8.71
CA ASP A 454 12.19 22.37 -9.84
C ASP A 454 11.16 21.81 -10.86
N LYS A 455 9.93 22.34 -10.82
CA LYS A 455 8.84 21.88 -11.69
C LYS A 455 9.14 22.02 -13.19
N PRO A 456 9.70 23.14 -13.70
CA PRO A 456 10.17 23.21 -15.07
C PRO A 456 11.10 22.07 -15.47
N LEU A 457 12.10 21.77 -14.65
CA LEU A 457 13.09 20.73 -14.92
C LEU A 457 12.52 19.32 -14.84
N VAL A 458 11.74 19.01 -13.81
CA VAL A 458 11.29 17.64 -13.51
C VAL A 458 10.01 17.29 -14.27
N THR A 459 9.12 18.25 -14.53
CA THR A 459 7.80 17.97 -15.12
C THR A 459 7.68 18.49 -16.56
N TYR A 460 8.16 19.69 -16.88
CA TYR A 460 7.89 20.32 -18.18
C TYR A 460 8.93 19.97 -19.24
N LEU A 461 10.22 20.08 -18.93
CA LEU A 461 11.30 19.79 -19.88
C LEU A 461 11.28 18.34 -20.38
N PRO A 462 11.02 17.29 -19.56
CA PRO A 462 10.93 15.92 -20.06
C PRO A 462 9.78 15.73 -21.04
N ASN A 463 8.66 16.40 -20.82
CA ASN A 463 7.52 16.35 -21.74
C ASN A 463 7.80 17.07 -23.07
N ILE A 464 8.50 18.21 -23.05
CA ILE A 464 8.84 19.01 -24.25
C ILE A 464 10.00 18.35 -25.02
N PHE A 465 11.07 17.99 -24.34
CA PHE A 465 12.34 17.48 -24.88
C PHE A 465 12.70 16.08 -24.33
N PRO A 466 11.87 15.05 -24.57
CA PRO A 466 12.04 13.74 -23.93
C PRO A 466 13.42 13.14 -24.22
N ASN A 467 13.89 13.15 -25.46
CA ASN A 467 15.18 12.55 -25.81
C ASN A 467 16.38 13.25 -25.15
N LEU A 468 16.29 14.54 -24.82
CA LEU A 468 17.37 15.29 -24.17
C LEU A 468 17.37 15.06 -22.66
N MET A 469 16.18 14.97 -22.08
CA MET A 469 16.00 14.87 -20.63
C MET A 469 15.91 13.44 -20.14
N GLN A 470 15.76 12.44 -21.02
CA GLN A 470 15.50 11.05 -20.63
C GLN A 470 16.56 10.49 -19.67
N THR A 471 17.80 10.95 -19.72
CA THR A 471 18.91 10.45 -18.91
C THR A 471 19.57 11.56 -18.08
N PHE A 472 18.78 12.50 -17.56
CA PHE A 472 19.28 13.52 -16.62
C PHE A 472 19.95 12.86 -15.42
N ASP A 473 21.08 13.38 -14.96
CA ASP A 473 21.86 12.83 -13.84
C ASP A 473 21.06 12.90 -12.53
N ASP A 474 21.02 11.81 -11.79
CA ASP A 474 20.39 11.72 -10.46
C ASP A 474 21.39 11.37 -9.35
N SER A 475 22.69 11.49 -9.64
CA SER A 475 23.76 11.28 -8.66
C SER A 475 23.90 12.46 -7.68
N ALA A 476 24.86 12.35 -6.76
CA ALA A 476 25.13 13.38 -5.74
C ALA A 476 25.32 14.80 -6.28
N LYS A 477 25.68 14.97 -7.55
CA LYS A 477 25.81 16.27 -8.22
C LYS A 477 24.45 16.97 -8.43
N SER A 478 23.38 16.18 -8.54
CA SER A 478 22.07 16.63 -9.02
C SER A 478 20.94 16.44 -8.01
N TYR A 479 21.18 15.81 -6.86
CA TYR A 479 20.18 15.61 -5.79
C TYR A 479 19.34 16.86 -5.46
N LYS A 480 19.95 18.05 -5.44
CA LYS A 480 19.23 19.30 -5.15
C LYS A 480 18.11 19.63 -6.12
N PHE A 481 18.25 19.23 -7.38
CA PHE A 481 17.29 19.51 -8.43
C PHE A 481 16.10 18.54 -8.40
N LEU A 482 16.31 17.36 -7.82
CA LEU A 482 15.32 16.28 -7.69
C LEU A 482 14.67 16.25 -6.28
N ALA A 483 14.86 17.31 -5.50
CA ALA A 483 14.40 17.45 -4.10
C ALA A 483 14.93 16.38 -3.14
N ARG A 484 16.19 15.99 -3.33
CA ARG A 484 16.81 14.81 -2.70
C ARG A 484 18.11 15.08 -1.95
N SER A 485 18.41 16.35 -1.62
CA SER A 485 19.67 16.76 -0.97
C SER A 485 19.91 16.13 0.41
N ASP A 486 18.86 15.85 1.17
CA ASP A 486 18.97 15.36 2.55
C ASP A 486 19.41 13.88 2.60
N GLU A 487 20.51 13.60 3.32
CA GLU A 487 21.06 12.24 3.46
C GLU A 487 20.20 11.35 4.36
N ALA A 488 19.67 11.89 5.47
CA ALA A 488 18.80 11.15 6.35
C ALA A 488 17.54 10.73 5.59
N GLY A 489 16.98 11.64 4.79
CA GLY A 489 15.85 11.28 3.93
C GLY A 489 16.19 10.20 2.90
N ARG A 490 17.42 10.16 2.36
CA ARG A 490 17.81 9.12 1.39
C ARG A 490 17.86 7.75 2.07
N LYS A 491 18.44 7.69 3.27
CA LYS A 491 18.46 6.49 4.10
C LYS A 491 17.05 6.04 4.50
N ALA A 492 16.19 6.97 4.90
CA ALA A 492 14.81 6.68 5.26
C ALA A 492 14.04 6.04 4.10
N PHE A 493 14.15 6.58 2.88
CA PHE A 493 13.50 5.97 1.71
C PHE A 493 14.07 4.60 1.35
N VAL A 494 15.38 4.40 1.42
CA VAL A 494 15.94 3.05 1.20
C VAL A 494 15.40 2.06 2.23
N THR A 495 15.24 2.50 3.48
CA THR A 495 14.67 1.68 4.56
C THR A 495 13.20 1.38 4.31
N GLU A 496 12.39 2.39 3.99
CA GLU A 496 10.97 2.24 3.66
C GLU A 496 10.75 1.38 2.41
N MET A 497 11.58 1.52 1.38
CA MET A 497 11.57 0.67 0.17
C MET A 497 11.79 -0.79 0.54
N ARG A 498 12.81 -1.09 1.36
CA ARG A 498 13.09 -2.46 1.84
C ARG A 498 11.93 -2.99 2.67
N ASN A 499 11.40 -2.19 3.60
CA ASN A 499 10.31 -2.59 4.49
C ASN A 499 9.01 -2.82 3.72
N THR A 500 8.73 -2.03 2.68
CA THR A 500 7.59 -2.21 1.77
C THR A 500 7.65 -3.56 1.08
N VAL A 501 8.79 -3.90 0.49
CA VAL A 501 8.98 -5.21 -0.16
C VAL A 501 8.87 -6.34 0.85
N MET A 502 9.46 -6.19 2.04
CA MET A 502 9.38 -7.22 3.08
C MET A 502 7.96 -7.43 3.63
N TYR A 503 7.17 -6.37 3.73
CA TYR A 503 5.78 -6.39 4.18
C TYR A 503 4.87 -7.05 3.13
N LEU A 504 5.06 -6.69 1.86
CA LEU A 504 4.21 -7.13 0.75
C LEU A 504 4.73 -8.37 0.02
N LYS A 505 5.84 -8.98 0.46
CA LYS A 505 6.55 -10.09 -0.20
C LYS A 505 5.64 -11.26 -0.60
N ASN A 506 4.64 -11.57 0.22
CA ASN A 506 3.70 -12.68 -0.01
C ASN A 506 2.59 -12.36 -1.02
N SER A 507 2.39 -11.09 -1.39
CA SER A 507 1.33 -10.71 -2.32
C SER A 507 1.54 -11.41 -3.66
N VAL A 508 0.57 -12.23 -4.07
CA VAL A 508 0.66 -13.06 -5.27
C VAL A 508 0.64 -12.17 -6.52
N SER A 509 -0.24 -11.18 -6.49
CA SER A 509 -0.53 -10.22 -7.54
C SER A 509 0.61 -9.25 -7.84
N ILE A 510 1.45 -8.88 -6.86
CA ILE A 510 2.54 -7.94 -7.11
C ILE A 510 3.53 -8.58 -8.07
N ALA A 511 3.64 -7.99 -9.26
CA ALA A 511 4.40 -8.48 -10.38
C ALA A 511 5.67 -7.68 -10.64
N ILE A 512 5.64 -6.37 -10.36
CA ILE A 512 6.74 -5.44 -10.62
C ILE A 512 6.86 -4.48 -9.44
N TRP A 513 8.10 -4.22 -9.01
CA TRP A 513 8.43 -3.13 -8.11
C TRP A 513 8.89 -1.90 -8.92
N THR A 514 8.24 -0.76 -8.71
CA THR A 514 8.67 0.51 -9.32
C THR A 514 9.31 1.39 -8.26
N ILE A 515 10.59 1.76 -8.44
CA ILE A 515 11.31 2.54 -7.41
C ILE A 515 10.96 4.02 -7.50
N PHE A 516 11.07 4.61 -8.69
CA PHE A 516 10.83 6.04 -8.90
C PHE A 516 9.78 6.29 -9.98
N ASN A 517 9.07 7.40 -9.82
CA ASN A 517 8.11 7.90 -10.79
C ASN A 517 8.42 9.35 -11.17
N GLU A 518 8.58 9.62 -12.47
CA GLU A 518 8.74 10.96 -13.04
C GLU A 518 9.87 11.81 -12.41
N GLY A 519 10.95 11.17 -11.96
CA GLY A 519 12.15 11.86 -11.49
C GLY A 519 12.00 12.65 -10.18
N TRP A 520 10.80 12.79 -9.63
CA TRP A 520 10.60 13.45 -8.35
C TRP A 520 11.06 12.55 -7.21
N GLY A 521 12.02 13.04 -6.43
CA GLY A 521 12.55 12.33 -5.28
C GLY A 521 13.52 11.23 -5.70
N GLN A 522 13.86 11.16 -6.99
CA GLN A 522 14.78 10.21 -7.58
C GLN A 522 16.22 10.51 -7.19
N PHE A 523 16.97 9.44 -6.92
CA PHE A 523 18.40 9.47 -6.61
C PHE A 523 18.98 8.09 -6.83
N ASP A 524 20.22 8.03 -7.31
CA ASP A 524 21.01 6.80 -7.44
C ASP A 524 20.25 5.63 -8.12
N ALA A 525 19.38 5.91 -9.10
CA ALA A 525 18.56 4.89 -9.75
C ALA A 525 19.41 3.84 -10.46
N ALA A 526 20.67 4.14 -10.77
CA ALA A 526 21.64 3.17 -11.28
C ALA A 526 21.95 2.02 -10.31
N THR A 527 21.83 2.23 -8.99
CA THR A 527 22.28 1.26 -7.96
C THR A 527 21.14 0.66 -7.14
N LEU A 528 20.07 1.41 -6.88
CA LEU A 528 18.96 0.96 -6.03
C LEU A 528 18.25 -0.31 -6.51
N PRO A 529 18.12 -0.61 -7.82
CA PRO A 529 17.61 -1.92 -8.26
C PRO A 529 18.44 -3.09 -7.74
N GLY A 530 19.77 -2.94 -7.64
CA GLY A 530 20.65 -3.94 -7.05
C GLY A 530 20.37 -4.15 -5.57
N VAL A 531 20.21 -3.05 -4.82
CA VAL A 531 19.83 -3.10 -3.39
C VAL A 531 18.49 -3.80 -3.21
N LEU A 532 17.50 -3.51 -4.06
CA LEU A 532 16.18 -4.11 -3.97
C LEU A 532 16.18 -5.59 -4.36
N LYS A 533 16.99 -6.02 -5.34
CA LYS A 533 17.15 -7.46 -5.70
C LYS A 533 17.74 -8.29 -4.56
N PHE A 534 18.50 -7.70 -3.62
CA PHE A 534 18.92 -8.40 -2.40
C PHE A 534 17.77 -8.69 -1.44
N VAL A 535 16.70 -7.89 -1.45
CA VAL A 535 15.50 -8.10 -0.63
C VAL A 535 14.49 -9.01 -1.35
N ASP A 536 14.30 -8.79 -2.66
CA ASP A 536 13.41 -9.61 -3.47
C ASP A 536 13.96 -9.80 -4.89
N SER A 537 14.50 -10.98 -5.15
CA SER A 537 14.97 -11.41 -6.46
C SER A 537 13.89 -12.12 -7.30
N THR A 538 12.66 -12.26 -6.77
CA THR A 538 11.58 -13.03 -7.41
C THR A 538 10.71 -12.22 -8.37
N ARG A 539 10.96 -10.91 -8.47
CA ARG A 539 10.15 -9.97 -9.25
C ARG A 539 11.03 -9.02 -10.06
N PRO A 540 10.65 -8.70 -11.30
CA PRO A 540 11.25 -7.62 -12.07
C PRO A 540 11.12 -6.25 -11.39
N ILE A 541 12.07 -5.35 -11.68
CA ILE A 541 12.15 -3.99 -11.13
C ILE A 541 12.12 -2.97 -12.25
N ASP A 542 11.18 -2.04 -12.17
CA ASP A 542 11.19 -0.78 -12.92
C ASP A 542 11.92 0.29 -12.08
N ALA A 543 13.14 0.64 -12.50
CA ALA A 543 14.01 1.52 -11.70
C ALA A 543 13.52 2.98 -11.70
N ALA A 544 13.13 3.48 -12.88
CA ALA A 544 12.76 4.87 -13.08
C ALA A 544 11.65 4.94 -14.13
N SER A 545 10.41 5.05 -13.66
CA SER A 545 9.25 5.16 -14.54
C SER A 545 9.23 6.53 -15.21
N GLY A 546 9.37 6.51 -16.54
CA GLY A 546 9.23 7.68 -17.41
C GLY A 546 10.49 8.50 -17.60
N TRP A 547 10.94 9.18 -16.55
CA TRP A 547 12.01 10.20 -16.63
C TRP A 547 13.32 9.72 -16.01
N PHE A 548 14.42 10.33 -16.46
CA PHE A 548 15.75 10.24 -15.85
C PHE A 548 16.29 8.81 -15.70
N ASP A 549 16.01 7.96 -16.69
CA ASP A 549 16.52 6.60 -16.79
C ASP A 549 18.06 6.57 -16.74
N GLN A 550 18.59 5.74 -15.84
CA GLN A 550 20.03 5.53 -15.64
C GLN A 550 20.53 4.21 -16.24
N GLY A 551 19.71 3.51 -17.03
CA GLY A 551 20.11 2.26 -17.71
C GLY A 551 20.14 1.04 -16.80
N SER A 552 19.40 1.06 -15.70
CA SER A 552 19.31 -0.01 -14.70
C SER A 552 17.90 -0.61 -14.65
N GLY A 553 17.73 -1.64 -13.80
CA GLY A 553 16.46 -2.37 -13.71
C GLY A 553 16.20 -3.24 -14.93
N ASP A 554 14.97 -3.76 -15.01
CA ASP A 554 14.57 -4.76 -16.00
C ASP A 554 13.80 -4.14 -17.19
N PHE A 555 13.41 -2.86 -17.09
CA PHE A 555 12.58 -2.16 -18.08
C PHE A 555 13.24 -0.89 -18.63
N ASN A 556 12.99 -0.64 -19.92
CA ASN A 556 13.04 0.70 -20.52
C ASN A 556 11.63 1.30 -20.40
N SER A 557 11.43 2.11 -19.37
CA SER A 557 10.13 2.57 -18.89
C SER A 557 9.80 3.98 -19.38
N ILE A 558 8.66 4.14 -20.06
CA ILE A 558 8.35 5.34 -20.87
C ILE A 558 7.00 5.93 -20.49
N HIS A 559 6.98 7.24 -20.20
CA HIS A 559 5.75 8.03 -20.12
C HIS A 559 5.48 8.68 -21.47
N ASN A 560 4.29 8.47 -22.04
CA ASN A 560 3.91 9.05 -23.32
C ASN A 560 2.44 9.50 -23.38
N TYR A 561 2.26 10.81 -23.25
CA TYR A 561 0.94 11.45 -23.21
C TYR A 561 0.55 12.18 -24.50
N PHE A 562 1.52 12.59 -25.33
CA PHE A 562 1.30 13.58 -26.39
C PHE A 562 1.70 13.11 -27.79
N ARG A 563 2.34 11.95 -27.90
CA ARG A 563 2.96 11.47 -29.13
C ARG A 563 2.43 10.09 -29.46
N LYS A 564 2.42 9.74 -30.75
CA LYS A 564 2.10 8.38 -31.19
C LYS A 564 3.05 7.37 -30.53
N PRO A 565 2.53 6.37 -29.79
CA PRO A 565 3.34 5.34 -29.15
C PRO A 565 4.25 4.60 -30.13
N LYS A 566 5.44 4.21 -29.65
CA LYS A 566 6.41 3.41 -30.39
C LYS A 566 7.28 2.61 -29.42
N VAL A 567 7.94 1.58 -29.93
CA VAL A 567 9.00 0.82 -29.22
C VAL A 567 10.33 1.45 -29.59
N PRO A 568 10.97 2.27 -28.73
CA PRO A 568 12.29 2.81 -29.02
C PRO A 568 13.38 1.73 -28.91
N TYR A 569 14.50 1.98 -29.57
CA TYR A 569 15.72 1.21 -29.35
C TYR A 569 16.26 1.47 -27.94
N ASP A 570 16.58 0.41 -27.21
CA ASP A 570 17.29 0.47 -25.94
C ASP A 570 18.67 -0.18 -26.09
N LYS A 571 19.73 0.57 -25.80
CA LYS A 571 21.11 0.06 -25.90
C LYS A 571 21.43 -0.99 -24.82
N TYR A 572 20.62 -1.07 -23.77
CA TYR A 572 20.77 -2.04 -22.69
C TYR A 572 19.93 -3.32 -22.92
N GLU A 573 19.20 -3.42 -24.04
CA GLU A 573 18.34 -4.55 -24.38
C GLU A 573 17.28 -4.90 -23.30
N ARG A 574 16.80 -3.93 -22.52
CA ARG A 574 15.74 -4.14 -21.51
C ARG A 574 14.36 -4.23 -22.16
N ALA A 575 13.39 -4.75 -21.41
CA ALA A 575 12.01 -4.84 -21.87
C ALA A 575 11.39 -3.45 -22.04
N CYS A 576 10.85 -3.16 -23.23
CA CYS A 576 10.18 -1.90 -23.49
C CYS A 576 8.81 -1.88 -22.80
N PHE A 577 8.54 -0.86 -21.99
CA PHE A 577 7.30 -0.71 -21.24
C PHE A 577 6.80 0.74 -21.28
N ILE A 578 5.56 0.96 -21.72
CA ILE A 578 4.93 2.30 -21.65
C ILE A 578 4.24 2.41 -20.29
N SER A 579 5.01 2.77 -19.28
CA SER A 579 4.60 2.74 -17.88
C SER A 579 3.58 3.81 -17.49
N GLU A 580 3.35 4.83 -18.32
CA GLU A 580 2.16 5.70 -18.29
C GLU A 580 1.82 6.27 -19.67
N CYS A 581 0.53 6.34 -19.97
CA CYS A 581 0.02 6.96 -21.19
C CYS A 581 -1.47 7.33 -21.07
N GLY A 582 -2.00 7.98 -22.12
CA GLY A 582 -3.41 8.33 -22.19
C GLY A 582 -3.74 9.60 -21.41
N GLY A 583 -4.53 9.49 -20.34
CA GLY A 583 -4.94 10.66 -19.55
C GLY A 583 -5.95 11.55 -20.28
N LEU A 584 -6.93 10.92 -20.95
CA LEU A 584 -7.99 11.59 -21.70
C LEU A 584 -9.05 12.15 -20.74
N THR A 585 -9.23 13.46 -20.74
CA THR A 585 -10.06 14.22 -19.83
C THR A 585 -11.49 14.37 -20.35
N TYR A 586 -12.45 14.08 -19.47
CA TYR A 586 -13.86 14.43 -19.64
C TYR A 586 -14.42 14.91 -18.31
N TYR A 587 -14.87 16.16 -18.28
CA TYR A 587 -15.50 16.77 -17.12
C TYR A 587 -17.00 16.43 -17.09
N ASP A 588 -17.44 15.93 -15.94
CA ASP A 588 -18.84 15.63 -15.67
C ASP A 588 -19.31 16.49 -14.47
N PRO A 589 -20.18 17.48 -14.68
CA PRO A 589 -20.60 18.38 -13.60
C PRO A 589 -21.33 17.67 -12.47
N ASP A 590 -21.91 16.47 -12.69
CA ASP A 590 -22.62 15.73 -11.65
C ASP A 590 -21.69 14.85 -10.82
N HIS A 591 -20.52 14.52 -11.36
CA HIS A 591 -19.60 13.55 -10.74
C HIS A 591 -18.16 14.04 -10.52
N SER A 592 -17.81 15.27 -10.93
CA SER A 592 -16.51 15.88 -10.66
C SER A 592 -16.53 16.71 -9.37
N ALA A 593 -15.50 16.57 -8.52
CA ALA A 593 -15.40 17.35 -7.27
C ALA A 593 -14.89 18.78 -7.50
N SER A 594 -14.09 19.01 -8.53
CA SER A 594 -13.56 20.33 -8.87
C SER A 594 -14.12 20.84 -10.19
N ARG A 595 -14.28 22.16 -10.33
CA ARG A 595 -14.54 22.80 -11.64
C ARG A 595 -13.25 23.01 -12.45
N LYS A 596 -12.08 22.90 -11.81
CA LYS A 596 -10.81 22.82 -12.52
C LYS A 596 -10.63 21.40 -13.04
N THR A 597 -9.97 21.31 -14.19
CA THR A 597 -9.70 20.04 -14.83
C THR A 597 -8.22 19.96 -15.18
N TYR A 598 -7.62 18.82 -14.88
CA TYR A 598 -6.28 18.44 -15.24
C TYR A 598 -6.32 17.13 -16.03
N GLY A 599 -5.40 17.03 -16.99
CA GLY A 599 -5.15 15.87 -17.83
C GLY A 599 -4.53 16.30 -19.15
N TYR A 600 -4.45 15.38 -20.11
CA TYR A 600 -3.51 15.51 -21.23
C TYR A 600 -4.18 15.76 -22.58
N ALA A 601 -5.47 15.41 -22.72
CA ALA A 601 -6.32 15.79 -23.86
C ALA A 601 -7.79 15.92 -23.41
N THR A 602 -8.49 17.00 -23.75
CA THR A 602 -9.85 17.29 -23.22
C THR A 602 -10.95 17.13 -24.26
N TYR A 603 -12.02 16.40 -23.90
CA TYR A 603 -13.18 16.16 -24.75
C TYR A 603 -14.47 16.72 -24.15
N LYS A 604 -15.35 17.22 -25.02
CA LYS A 604 -16.64 17.84 -24.62
C LYS A 604 -17.80 16.85 -24.51
N SER A 605 -17.62 15.61 -24.95
CA SER A 605 -18.67 14.59 -24.88
C SER A 605 -18.10 13.21 -24.59
N ARG A 606 -18.86 12.42 -23.84
CA ARG A 606 -18.53 11.01 -23.54
C ARG A 606 -18.42 10.16 -24.80
N LYS A 607 -19.21 10.46 -25.84
CA LYS A 607 -19.10 9.78 -27.15
C LYS A 607 -17.71 9.96 -27.74
N LYS A 608 -17.22 11.20 -27.84
CA LYS A 608 -15.91 11.49 -28.41
C LYS A 608 -14.77 10.91 -27.57
N LEU A 609 -14.88 10.98 -26.24
CA LEU A 609 -13.94 10.31 -25.33
C LEU A 609 -13.82 8.80 -25.64
N ASN A 610 -14.95 8.12 -25.86
CA ASN A 610 -14.97 6.68 -26.12
C ASN A 610 -14.37 6.30 -27.48
N GLU A 611 -14.63 7.11 -28.52
CA GLU A 611 -14.01 6.94 -29.85
C GLU A 611 -12.49 7.05 -29.74
N GLU A 612 -12.01 8.11 -29.11
CA GLU A 612 -10.58 8.43 -29.00
C GLU A 612 -9.83 7.46 -28.10
N TYR A 613 -10.45 7.06 -26.98
CA TYR A 613 -9.93 5.99 -26.13
C TYR A 613 -9.81 4.68 -26.92
N GLY A 614 -10.85 4.33 -27.68
CA GLY A 614 -10.86 3.09 -28.47
C GLY A 614 -9.80 3.08 -29.57
N GLU A 615 -9.66 4.19 -30.31
CA GLU A 615 -8.61 4.36 -31.32
C GLU A 615 -7.22 4.26 -30.70
N PHE A 616 -6.97 4.97 -29.59
CA PHE A 616 -5.68 4.95 -28.91
C PHE A 616 -5.27 3.55 -28.43
N ILE A 617 -6.18 2.83 -27.78
CA ILE A 617 -5.90 1.49 -27.27
C ILE A 617 -5.72 0.49 -28.43
N HIS A 618 -6.69 0.38 -29.32
CA HIS A 618 -6.75 -0.71 -30.30
C HIS A 618 -5.90 -0.47 -31.54
N LEU A 619 -5.72 0.78 -31.96
CA LEU A 619 -5.00 1.10 -33.19
C LEU A 619 -3.57 1.58 -32.94
N GLU A 620 -3.27 2.10 -31.74
CA GLU A 620 -1.93 2.61 -31.43
C GLU A 620 -1.14 1.77 -30.43
N LEU A 621 -1.75 1.29 -29.34
CA LEU A 621 -1.04 0.57 -28.28
C LEU A 621 -0.94 -0.94 -28.52
N LEU A 622 -2.06 -1.65 -28.67
CA LEU A 622 -2.06 -3.11 -28.81
C LEU A 622 -1.19 -3.61 -29.99
N PRO A 623 -1.17 -2.98 -31.18
CA PRO A 623 -0.31 -3.42 -32.28
C PRO A 623 1.20 -3.32 -32.01
N LEU A 624 1.63 -2.66 -30.92
CA LEU A 624 3.05 -2.58 -30.55
C LEU A 624 3.54 -3.84 -29.83
N GLU A 625 2.65 -4.69 -29.32
CA GLU A 625 3.03 -5.97 -28.69
C GLU A 625 3.89 -6.81 -29.66
N THR A 626 3.45 -6.94 -30.91
CA THR A 626 4.15 -7.70 -31.95
C THR A 626 5.49 -7.07 -32.35
N LYS A 627 5.72 -5.80 -31.97
CA LYS A 627 6.94 -5.02 -32.23
C LYS A 627 7.90 -5.00 -31.04
N GLY A 628 7.57 -5.63 -29.91
CA GLY A 628 8.46 -5.71 -28.75
C GLY A 628 7.95 -5.00 -27.49
N LEU A 629 6.79 -4.33 -27.53
CA LEU A 629 6.22 -3.73 -26.31
C LEU A 629 5.77 -4.83 -25.34
N CYS A 630 6.15 -4.73 -24.07
CA CYS A 630 5.74 -5.68 -23.03
C CYS A 630 4.43 -5.30 -22.34
N GLY A 631 4.01 -4.05 -22.48
CA GLY A 631 2.72 -3.59 -22.00
C GLY A 631 2.63 -2.08 -21.92
N PHE A 632 1.49 -1.62 -21.40
CA PHE A 632 1.23 -0.21 -21.13
C PHE A 632 0.47 -0.03 -19.81
N VAL A 633 0.50 1.18 -19.26
CA VAL A 633 -0.39 1.61 -18.18
C VAL A 633 -1.17 2.85 -18.63
N TYR A 634 -2.49 2.78 -18.61
CA TYR A 634 -3.37 3.91 -18.90
C TYR A 634 -3.64 4.72 -17.63
N THR A 635 -3.49 6.04 -17.69
CA THR A 635 -3.87 6.95 -16.60
C THR A 635 -5.34 7.36 -16.79
N GLN A 636 -6.30 6.97 -15.95
CA GLN A 636 -6.22 6.23 -14.66
C GLN A 636 -7.56 5.56 -14.24
N VAL A 637 -7.62 4.82 -13.11
CA VAL A 637 -8.81 4.07 -12.63
C VAL A 637 -10.02 4.99 -12.42
N SER A 638 -9.88 6.04 -11.62
CA SER A 638 -10.95 6.99 -11.32
C SER A 638 -10.47 8.42 -11.47
N ASP A 639 -11.40 9.35 -11.66
CA ASP A 639 -11.12 10.76 -11.46
C ASP A 639 -10.65 10.98 -10.00
N VAL A 640 -9.79 11.96 -9.78
CA VAL A 640 -9.33 12.38 -8.45
C VAL A 640 -9.22 13.90 -8.43
N GLU A 641 -10.12 14.55 -7.71
CA GLU A 641 -10.16 16.00 -7.54
C GLU A 641 -10.13 16.80 -8.86
N ASP A 642 -9.00 17.44 -9.18
CA ASP A 642 -8.78 18.18 -10.43
C ASP A 642 -8.48 17.24 -11.61
N GLU A 643 -7.93 16.04 -11.38
CA GLU A 643 -7.62 15.07 -12.42
C GLU A 643 -8.87 14.29 -12.84
N VAL A 644 -9.50 14.71 -13.94
CA VAL A 644 -10.77 14.16 -14.45
C VAL A 644 -10.57 13.28 -15.69
N ASN A 645 -9.47 12.54 -15.71
CA ASN A 645 -9.02 11.63 -16.77
C ASN A 645 -9.16 10.14 -16.38
N GLY A 646 -9.93 9.83 -15.34
CA GLY A 646 -10.23 8.48 -14.92
C GLY A 646 -11.23 7.74 -15.82
N LEU A 647 -11.16 6.41 -15.78
CA LEU A 647 -12.14 5.51 -16.40
C LEU A 647 -13.44 5.44 -15.60
N LEU A 648 -13.38 5.68 -14.30
CA LEU A 648 -14.49 5.86 -13.36
C LEU A 648 -14.62 7.33 -12.97
N THR A 649 -15.82 7.75 -12.61
CA THR A 649 -16.01 9.02 -11.89
C THR A 649 -15.42 8.96 -10.47
N TYR A 650 -15.13 10.10 -9.85
CA TYR A 650 -14.47 10.15 -8.54
C TYR A 650 -15.30 9.45 -7.44
N ASP A 651 -16.63 9.57 -7.53
CA ASP A 651 -17.60 8.92 -6.64
C ASP A 651 -17.91 7.46 -6.99
N ARG A 652 -17.27 6.89 -8.02
CA ARG A 652 -17.46 5.51 -8.50
C ARG A 652 -18.87 5.18 -9.00
N ARG A 653 -19.73 6.19 -9.24
CA ARG A 653 -21.11 5.97 -9.70
C ARG A 653 -21.22 5.63 -11.18
N GLU A 654 -20.27 6.09 -11.99
CA GLU A 654 -20.32 5.95 -13.45
C GLU A 654 -18.99 5.42 -14.02
N VAL A 655 -19.08 4.52 -15.00
CA VAL A 655 -17.94 4.07 -15.82
C VAL A 655 -17.88 4.90 -17.09
N LYS A 656 -16.94 5.85 -17.20
CA LYS A 656 -16.86 6.83 -18.30
C LYS A 656 -16.62 6.18 -19.68
N ILE A 657 -16.00 5.00 -19.71
CA ILE A 657 -15.69 4.25 -20.93
C ILE A 657 -16.58 3.00 -21.10
N LYS A 658 -16.99 2.74 -22.35
CA LYS A 658 -17.75 1.57 -22.81
C LYS A 658 -16.88 0.61 -23.63
N THR A 659 -15.85 1.12 -24.29
CA THR A 659 -14.91 0.32 -25.08
C THR A 659 -14.15 -0.63 -24.16
N ARG A 660 -14.14 -1.92 -24.50
CA ARG A 660 -13.32 -2.94 -23.82
C ARG A 660 -12.03 -3.17 -24.57
N ILE A 661 -11.01 -3.59 -23.85
CA ILE A 661 -9.77 -4.13 -24.39
C ILE A 661 -9.98 -5.62 -24.61
N TYR A 662 -9.73 -6.11 -25.82
CA TYR A 662 -9.88 -7.51 -26.19
C TYR A 662 -8.51 -8.18 -26.24
#